data_AF-A0A3M0YB37-F1
#
_entry.id   AF-A0A3M0YB37-F1
#
_cell.length_a   1.000
_cell.length_b   1.000
_cell.length_c   1.000
_cell.angle_alpha   90.00
_cell.angle_beta   90.00
_cell.angle_gamma   90.00
#
_symmetry.space_group_name_H-M   'P 1'
#
loop_
_entity.id
_entity.type
_entity.pdbx_description
1 polymer ?
#
loop_
_entity_poly.entity_id
_entity_poly.type
_entity_poly.pdbx_seq_one_letter_code
_entity_poly.pdbx_strand_id
1 'polypeptide(L)'
;MGQALPCLHPRPPREAGPLGRQGAEGGRGTPPRPHRCPPQGHPHRDPAGIRHPRGLDRQGGRRLPGRSHPPRQAQAHHRRAHLRGEHHERRHRPRPKARAGGAPVKERTPWHALEIEEVIRRLETDPDRGLSAEEAARRLRRYGPNTLRRVKKVAWYQVLARQFVDVLIIILLIAAAISVFIGEMGDALTILAIVVLNGILGFTQEWKAEKAIEALRRMLAPKCRVIREGKTLTLDARALVPGDIVLLAIGDRVPADLRLIEAVNLRIDESPLTGESVPVGKGTAPNLADAPLAERSAMAWMGTAVVNGRGKGVVVATGMDTEFGRIAHLTQTVGEETTHLQRKLAVLGKQLGAFSIAISAIVAAVGWWFGKPLFEMFMTGVSLAVAVVPEGLPAVVTITLALGIRAMVRRRALLRRLQAAEALGSATVICTDKTGTLTQNQMTVQRIWLPAGEVEVTGVGYDPAGHFEVEGKKIDYHRRPDLLALLETGLRCNRAQVVKDDKGWHAMGSPTEAALVVAAYKAWLSREEHPHTVTEFSFNSVRKRMTVIEHRPEGMIAYVKGAPEVILPRCSHIQVGEEIRPMTEADRKAAEAAYMKLAGQGLRTLALAQRRLPEGVPLDEEAVEWDLVLLGIVGIIDPPRPEVPGAVRRAY
;
A
#
# COMPACT_ATOMS: atom_id res chain seq x y z
N MET A 1 18.47 -60.80 -24.89
CA MET A 1 19.54 -60.16 -25.71
C MET A 1 19.36 -58.66 -25.51
N GLY A 2 20.19 -57.88 -24.84
CA GLY A 2 21.60 -57.98 -24.54
C GLY A 2 22.31 -56.74 -25.09
N GLN A 3 22.59 -55.76 -24.21
CA GLN A 3 23.60 -54.67 -24.32
C GLN A 3 23.35 -53.55 -25.36
N ALA A 4 23.86 -52.32 -25.27
CA ALA A 4 24.36 -51.42 -24.21
C ALA A 4 24.66 -50.05 -24.88
N LEU A 5 24.63 -48.98 -24.07
CA LEU A 5 24.99 -47.55 -24.24
C LEU A 5 26.30 -47.23 -25.04
N PRO A 6 26.67 -45.95 -25.41
CA PRO A 6 26.47 -44.73 -24.59
C PRO A 6 26.29 -43.34 -25.24
N CYS A 7 25.96 -42.40 -24.34
CA CYS A 7 25.89 -40.95 -24.41
C CYS A 7 27.21 -40.23 -24.79
N LEU A 8 27.11 -39.03 -25.36
CA LEU A 8 28.16 -38.00 -25.38
C LEU A 8 27.55 -36.58 -25.25
N HIS A 9 27.94 -35.87 -24.19
CA HIS A 9 27.66 -34.45 -23.93
C HIS A 9 28.48 -33.51 -24.85
N PRO A 10 27.96 -32.33 -25.24
CA PRO A 10 28.79 -31.24 -25.75
C PRO A 10 29.25 -30.27 -24.63
N ARG A 11 30.56 -29.99 -24.62
CA ARG A 11 31.23 -28.92 -23.84
C ARG A 11 31.11 -27.56 -24.54
N PRO A 12 31.20 -26.43 -23.80
CA PRO A 12 31.08 -25.07 -24.35
C PRO A 12 32.39 -24.55 -24.99
N PRO A 13 32.34 -23.54 -25.88
CA PRO A 13 33.53 -23.01 -26.56
C PRO A 13 34.33 -22.04 -25.70
N ARG A 14 35.65 -22.09 -25.90
CA ARG A 14 36.71 -21.25 -25.30
C ARG A 14 36.87 -19.91 -26.02
N GLU A 15 37.35 -18.95 -25.22
CA GLU A 15 37.77 -17.59 -25.54
C GLU A 15 38.87 -17.50 -26.63
N ALA A 16 38.82 -16.43 -27.41
CA ALA A 16 39.91 -15.95 -28.26
C ALA A 16 40.57 -14.72 -27.62
N GLY A 17 41.91 -14.76 -27.54
CA GLY A 17 42.79 -13.73 -27.00
C GLY A 17 43.17 -12.60 -27.99
N PRO A 18 44.10 -11.71 -27.61
CA PRO A 18 43.97 -10.26 -27.83
C PRO A 18 45.06 -9.59 -28.70
N LEU A 19 44.79 -8.35 -29.13
CA LEU A 19 45.71 -7.30 -29.60
C LEU A 19 45.27 -6.01 -28.87
N GLY A 20 46.07 -5.14 -28.23
CA GLY A 20 47.49 -4.86 -28.25
C GLY A 20 47.70 -3.35 -28.47
N ARG A 21 47.98 -2.57 -27.41
CA ARG A 21 48.67 -1.23 -27.34
C ARG A 21 48.51 -0.66 -25.90
N GLN A 22 49.55 -0.71 -25.05
CA GLN A 22 50.58 0.33 -24.79
C GLN A 22 49.97 1.73 -24.53
N GLY A 23 50.20 2.43 -23.41
CA GLY A 23 51.08 2.24 -22.26
C GLY A 23 50.89 3.36 -21.20
N ALA A 24 51.81 3.38 -20.22
CA ALA A 24 52.06 4.37 -19.14
C ALA A 24 51.53 4.03 -17.72
N GLU A 25 52.46 3.46 -16.91
CA GLU A 25 52.88 3.85 -15.55
C GLU A 25 51.82 4.28 -14.51
N GLY A 26 51.79 3.84 -13.25
CA GLY A 26 52.67 3.05 -12.40
C GLY A 26 52.08 3.06 -10.98
N GLY A 27 52.40 2.07 -10.14
CA GLY A 27 51.97 2.07 -8.74
C GLY A 27 51.83 0.69 -8.12
N ARG A 28 52.83 0.31 -7.32
CA ARG A 28 52.90 -0.94 -6.55
C ARG A 28 51.82 -0.96 -5.45
N GLY A 29 51.13 -2.09 -5.29
CA GLY A 29 50.23 -2.35 -4.16
C GLY A 29 49.78 -3.81 -4.12
N THR A 30 50.38 -4.58 -3.22
CA THR A 30 50.11 -5.99 -2.89
C THR A 30 48.67 -6.18 -2.36
N PRO A 31 47.95 -7.27 -2.68
CA PRO A 31 46.61 -7.53 -2.13
C PRO A 31 46.67 -8.32 -0.81
N PRO A 32 45.77 -8.08 0.17
CA PRO A 32 45.72 -8.87 1.40
C PRO A 32 44.89 -10.16 1.22
N ARG A 33 45.38 -11.25 1.81
CA ARG A 33 44.68 -12.54 1.98
C ARG A 33 43.61 -12.47 3.08
N PRO A 34 42.58 -13.33 3.04
CA PRO A 34 41.43 -13.28 3.95
C PRO A 34 41.72 -13.90 5.33
N HIS A 35 41.26 -13.23 6.38
CA HIS A 35 41.31 -13.72 7.76
C HIS A 35 40.27 -14.84 8.00
N ARG A 36 40.76 -15.98 8.47
CA ARG A 36 40.01 -17.06 9.12
C ARG A 36 39.77 -16.70 10.59
N CYS A 37 38.53 -16.83 11.08
CA CYS A 37 38.23 -16.88 12.52
C CYS A 37 38.53 -18.27 13.10
N PRO A 38 39.02 -18.39 14.35
CA PRO A 38 39.11 -19.66 15.06
C PRO A 38 37.82 -19.98 15.86
N PRO A 39 37.60 -21.25 16.28
CA PRO A 39 36.42 -21.71 17.01
C PRO A 39 36.64 -21.80 18.53
N GLN A 40 35.54 -22.02 19.28
CA GLN A 40 35.35 -22.47 20.69
C GLN A 40 34.33 -21.56 21.41
N GLY A 41 33.40 -21.99 22.27
CA GLY A 41 33.04 -23.29 22.86
C GLY A 41 31.82 -23.11 23.78
N HIS A 42 31.07 -24.19 24.03
CA HIS A 42 30.02 -24.27 25.06
C HIS A 42 30.61 -24.19 26.49
N PRO A 43 29.79 -23.84 27.50
CA PRO A 43 29.39 -24.91 28.43
C PRO A 43 27.95 -24.83 28.96
N HIS A 44 27.39 -26.02 29.23
CA HIS A 44 26.27 -26.29 30.14
C HIS A 44 26.66 -26.05 31.61
N ARG A 45 25.71 -25.57 32.44
CA ARG A 45 25.22 -26.26 33.67
C ARG A 45 24.29 -25.36 34.51
N ASP A 46 23.05 -25.81 34.64
CA ASP A 46 22.19 -25.68 35.83
C ASP A 46 22.81 -26.50 37.00
N PRO A 47 22.51 -26.25 38.31
CA PRO A 47 21.16 -26.52 38.84
C PRO A 47 20.66 -25.71 40.08
N ALA A 48 19.31 -25.72 40.20
CA ALA A 48 18.47 -25.90 41.40
C ALA A 48 18.75 -25.15 42.72
N GLY A 49 17.69 -24.61 43.34
CA GLY A 49 17.73 -24.28 44.77
C GLY A 49 16.58 -23.43 45.33
N ILE A 50 15.46 -24.08 45.64
CA ILE A 50 14.34 -23.64 46.46
C ILE A 50 14.79 -23.02 47.80
N ARG A 51 14.16 -21.93 48.28
CA ARG A 51 13.55 -21.80 49.64
C ARG A 51 13.08 -20.38 50.00
N HIS A 52 11.80 -20.30 50.39
CA HIS A 52 11.22 -19.31 51.31
C HIS A 52 11.92 -19.33 52.68
N PRO A 53 11.84 -18.24 53.47
CA PRO A 53 10.84 -18.14 54.56
C PRO A 53 10.27 -16.69 54.71
N ARG A 54 8.97 -16.43 54.96
CA ARG A 54 8.23 -16.40 56.26
C ARG A 54 9.13 -15.98 57.44
N GLY A 55 8.86 -14.97 58.27
CA GLY A 55 7.71 -14.13 58.56
C GLY A 55 7.87 -13.55 59.98
N LEU A 56 6.91 -12.72 60.39
CA LEU A 56 6.59 -12.27 61.77
C LEU A 56 7.46 -11.10 62.29
N ASP A 57 6.94 -10.08 63.00
CA ASP A 57 5.76 -10.09 63.86
C ASP A 57 5.25 -8.68 64.24
N ARG A 58 3.94 -8.62 64.54
CA ARG A 58 3.20 -7.74 65.50
C ARG A 58 3.03 -6.22 65.17
N GLN A 59 1.88 -5.56 65.42
CA GLN A 59 0.73 -5.85 66.28
C GLN A 59 -0.44 -4.88 65.97
N GLY A 60 -1.69 -5.32 66.16
CA GLY A 60 -2.77 -4.48 66.69
C GLY A 60 -4.02 -4.22 65.83
N GLY A 61 -5.19 -4.70 66.31
CA GLY A 61 -6.41 -3.87 66.26
C GLY A 61 -7.59 -4.28 65.36
N ARG A 62 -8.25 -5.39 65.71
CA ARG A 62 -9.68 -5.73 65.57
C ARG A 62 -10.71 -4.72 64.96
N ARG A 63 -11.57 -5.32 64.10
CA ARG A 63 -13.05 -5.17 63.89
C ARG A 63 -13.60 -4.43 62.65
N LEU A 64 -14.26 -5.24 61.81
CA LEU A 64 -15.26 -4.99 60.74
C LEU A 64 -16.60 -4.40 61.28
N PRO A 65 -17.67 -4.17 60.46
CA PRO A 65 -17.79 -4.13 58.98
C PRO A 65 -18.58 -2.93 58.41
N GLY A 66 -18.48 -2.75 57.08
CA GLY A 66 -19.60 -2.36 56.22
C GLY A 66 -19.78 -0.88 55.89
N ARG A 67 -19.71 -0.55 54.58
CA ARG A 67 -20.71 0.27 53.85
C ARG A 67 -20.34 0.42 52.38
N SER A 68 -21.14 -0.21 51.54
CA SER A 68 -21.35 0.08 50.12
C SER A 68 -22.34 1.24 49.99
N HIS A 69 -22.07 2.21 49.12
CA HIS A 69 -23.02 3.27 48.74
C HIS A 69 -23.35 3.18 47.24
N PRO A 70 -24.65 3.23 46.85
CA PRO A 70 -25.13 3.19 45.46
C PRO A 70 -25.55 4.61 44.93
N PRO A 71 -26.11 4.73 43.69
CA PRO A 71 -26.05 5.95 42.86
C PRO A 71 -27.26 6.90 43.02
N ARG A 72 -27.21 8.08 42.38
CA ARG A 72 -28.33 9.03 42.29
C ARG A 72 -28.97 9.05 40.90
N GLN A 73 -30.26 8.69 40.86
CA GLN A 73 -31.27 9.17 39.91
C GLN A 73 -32.22 10.15 40.63
N ALA A 74 -32.76 11.11 39.89
CA ALA A 74 -34.05 11.77 40.12
C ALA A 74 -34.40 12.54 38.84
N GLN A 75 -35.63 12.73 38.38
CA GLN A 75 -36.94 12.07 38.49
C GLN A 75 -37.83 12.94 37.59
N ALA A 76 -38.63 12.34 36.71
CA ALA A 76 -39.62 13.06 35.91
C ALA A 76 -40.99 13.00 36.60
N HIS A 77 -41.76 14.10 36.54
CA HIS A 77 -43.16 14.12 36.95
C HIS A 77 -44.07 14.66 35.84
N HIS A 78 -45.13 13.88 35.57
CA HIS A 78 -46.32 14.18 34.78
C HIS A 78 -47.22 15.27 35.39
N ARG A 79 -47.94 16.05 34.57
CA ARG A 79 -49.41 15.89 34.34
C ARG A 79 -50.02 16.92 33.36
N ARG A 80 -51.12 16.46 32.75
CA ARG A 80 -51.97 17.03 31.67
C ARG A 80 -52.78 18.28 32.05
N ALA A 81 -53.14 19.10 31.06
CA ALA A 81 -54.51 19.61 30.86
C ALA A 81 -54.74 20.08 29.41
N HIS A 82 -55.91 19.73 28.87
CA HIS A 82 -56.48 20.14 27.57
C HIS A 82 -56.94 21.62 27.60
N LEU A 83 -56.95 22.31 26.44
CA LEU A 83 -58.13 22.99 25.85
C LEU A 83 -57.77 23.75 24.55
N ARG A 84 -58.57 23.47 23.51
CA ARG A 84 -59.09 24.29 22.38
C ARG A 84 -58.31 25.51 21.85
N GLY A 85 -58.26 25.63 20.52
CA GLY A 85 -58.28 26.93 19.84
C GLY A 85 -57.52 26.96 18.52
N GLU A 86 -58.26 26.87 17.42
CA GLU A 86 -57.82 27.18 16.06
C GLU A 86 -57.38 28.65 15.93
N HIS A 87 -56.29 28.91 15.20
CA HIS A 87 -56.23 29.82 14.03
C HIS A 87 -54.83 30.42 13.77
N HIS A 88 -54.56 30.48 12.47
CA HIS A 88 -53.64 31.37 11.73
C HIS A 88 -52.17 30.98 11.52
N GLU A 89 -51.95 30.44 10.31
CA GLU A 89 -50.75 30.52 9.51
C GLU A 89 -50.11 31.93 9.51
N ARG A 90 -48.80 31.99 9.80
CA ARG A 90 -47.86 32.86 9.08
C ARG A 90 -46.60 32.09 8.74
N ARG A 91 -46.43 31.80 7.45
CA ARG A 91 -45.24 31.18 6.86
C ARG A 91 -44.03 32.12 7.00
N HIS A 92 -43.07 31.76 7.84
CA HIS A 92 -41.68 32.21 7.70
C HIS A 92 -40.85 31.10 7.06
N ARG A 93 -40.65 31.18 5.73
CA ARG A 93 -39.58 30.46 5.04
C ARG A 93 -38.25 31.15 5.36
N PRO A 94 -37.21 30.47 5.87
CA PRO A 94 -35.87 31.02 5.87
C PRO A 94 -35.33 31.04 4.43
N ARG A 95 -35.01 32.22 3.90
CA ARG A 95 -34.24 32.34 2.66
C ARG A 95 -32.84 31.77 2.89
N PRO A 96 -32.33 30.86 2.04
CA PRO A 96 -30.94 30.41 2.16
C PRO A 96 -30.01 31.57 1.80
N LYS A 97 -29.11 31.91 2.73
CA LYS A 97 -28.01 32.85 2.50
C LYS A 97 -27.19 32.37 1.30
N ALA A 98 -26.91 33.29 0.39
CA ALA A 98 -26.07 33.11 -0.78
C ALA A 98 -24.76 32.41 -0.40
N ARG A 99 -24.53 31.23 -0.98
CA ARG A 99 -23.24 30.54 -0.92
C ARG A 99 -22.22 31.37 -1.70
N ALA A 100 -21.06 31.56 -1.07
CA ALA A 100 -19.85 32.10 -1.66
C ALA A 100 -19.57 31.44 -3.02
N GLY A 101 -19.17 32.27 -3.99
CA GLY A 101 -18.87 31.86 -5.36
C GLY A 101 -17.76 30.80 -5.43
N GLY A 102 -18.17 29.54 -5.54
CA GLY A 102 -17.37 28.52 -6.19
C GLY A 102 -17.57 28.66 -7.69
N ALA A 103 -16.49 28.64 -8.46
CA ALA A 103 -16.56 28.57 -9.92
C ALA A 103 -17.51 27.43 -10.34
N PRO A 104 -18.31 27.60 -11.41
CA PRO A 104 -19.23 26.56 -11.87
C PRO A 104 -18.45 25.28 -12.11
N VAL A 105 -18.84 24.20 -11.43
CA VAL A 105 -18.31 22.86 -11.69
C VAL A 105 -18.71 22.53 -13.11
N LYS A 106 -17.76 22.56 -14.05
CA LYS A 106 -17.96 22.11 -15.43
C LYS A 106 -18.67 20.75 -15.38
N GLU A 107 -19.88 20.66 -15.96
CA GLU A 107 -20.59 19.40 -16.10
C GLU A 107 -19.66 18.40 -16.80
N ARG A 108 -19.41 17.28 -16.13
CA ARG A 108 -18.48 16.27 -16.60
C ARG A 108 -19.18 15.35 -17.57
N THR A 109 -18.49 15.01 -18.65
CA THR A 109 -18.92 13.95 -19.55
C THR A 109 -18.91 12.61 -18.80
N PRO A 110 -20.04 11.89 -18.75
CA PRO A 110 -20.11 10.59 -18.09
C PRO A 110 -19.52 9.50 -19.01
N TRP A 111 -18.19 9.47 -19.14
CA TRP A 111 -17.49 8.55 -20.05
C TRP A 111 -17.84 7.07 -19.83
N HIS A 112 -18.18 6.68 -18.59
CA HIS A 112 -18.61 5.33 -18.23
C HIS A 112 -19.95 4.93 -18.83
N ALA A 113 -20.82 5.89 -19.15
CA ALA A 113 -22.16 5.66 -19.67
C ALA A 113 -22.25 5.79 -21.20
N LEU A 114 -21.16 6.18 -21.85
CA LEU A 114 -21.10 6.31 -23.31
C LEU A 114 -20.71 4.99 -23.96
N GLU A 115 -21.29 4.75 -25.13
CA GLU A 115 -20.86 3.70 -26.06
C GLU A 115 -19.47 3.98 -26.61
N ILE A 116 -18.75 2.92 -26.99
CA ILE A 116 -17.35 3.00 -27.42
C ILE A 116 -17.18 3.93 -28.63
N GLU A 117 -18.08 3.81 -29.61
CA GLU A 117 -18.07 4.59 -30.85
C GLU A 117 -18.21 6.08 -30.59
N GLU A 118 -19.02 6.46 -29.59
CA GLU A 118 -19.22 7.85 -29.20
C GLU A 118 -17.98 8.41 -28.48
N VAL A 119 -17.32 7.60 -27.64
CA VAL A 119 -16.06 7.99 -26.98
C VAL A 119 -14.96 8.20 -28.01
N ILE A 120 -14.82 7.27 -28.96
CA ILE A 120 -13.87 7.35 -30.08
C ILE A 120 -14.11 8.61 -30.92
N ARG A 121 -15.38 8.89 -31.25
CA ARG A 121 -15.76 10.07 -32.04
C ARG A 121 -15.46 11.37 -31.31
N ARG A 122 -15.81 11.47 -30.02
CA ARG A 122 -15.56 12.67 -29.21
C ARG A 122 -14.07 12.95 -28.98
N LEU A 123 -13.27 11.90 -28.84
CA LEU A 123 -11.84 12.02 -28.62
C LEU A 123 -11.02 12.00 -29.91
N GLU A 124 -11.68 11.88 -31.08
CA GLU A 124 -11.06 11.85 -32.40
C GLU A 124 -9.82 10.94 -32.42
N THR A 125 -10.00 9.69 -32.02
CA THR A 125 -8.90 8.71 -31.90
C THR A 125 -9.23 7.43 -32.66
N ASP A 126 -8.22 6.77 -33.22
CA ASP A 126 -8.40 5.49 -33.90
C ASP A 126 -8.17 4.36 -32.86
N PRO A 127 -9.11 3.43 -32.67
CA PRO A 127 -8.94 2.35 -31.70
C PRO A 127 -7.74 1.45 -32.03
N ASP A 128 -7.42 1.20 -33.30
CA ASP A 128 -6.40 0.25 -33.74
C ASP A 128 -5.07 0.90 -34.06
N ARG A 129 -5.10 2.11 -34.62
CA ARG A 129 -3.88 2.88 -34.94
C ARG A 129 -3.46 3.82 -33.82
N GLY A 130 -4.38 4.21 -32.93
CA GLY A 130 -4.12 5.24 -31.93
C GLY A 130 -3.82 6.61 -32.53
N LEU A 131 -3.26 7.52 -31.73
CA LEU A 131 -2.94 8.88 -32.16
C LEU A 131 -1.64 8.93 -32.99
N SER A 132 -1.52 9.95 -33.86
CA SER A 132 -0.24 10.28 -34.50
C SER A 132 0.71 10.98 -33.51
N ALA A 133 2.02 10.94 -33.78
CA ALA A 133 3.00 11.61 -32.93
C ALA A 133 2.75 13.14 -32.83
N GLU A 134 2.33 13.76 -33.94
CA GLU A 134 2.01 15.19 -34.02
C GLU A 134 0.77 15.54 -33.19
N GLU A 135 -0.29 14.72 -33.28
CA GLU A 135 -1.52 14.88 -32.51
C GLU A 135 -1.24 14.76 -31.01
N ALA A 136 -0.50 13.72 -30.63
CA ALA A 136 -0.12 13.50 -29.25
C ALA A 136 0.70 14.68 -28.70
N ALA A 137 1.65 15.22 -29.47
CA ALA A 137 2.42 16.41 -29.09
C ALA A 137 1.55 17.67 -28.96
N ARG A 138 0.57 17.85 -29.87
CA ARG A 138 -0.39 18.97 -29.81
C ARG A 138 -1.28 18.88 -28.58
N ARG A 139 -1.82 17.69 -28.28
CA ARG A 139 -2.63 17.44 -27.09
C ARG A 139 -1.82 17.60 -25.82
N LEU A 140 -0.55 17.20 -25.81
CA LEU A 140 0.33 17.37 -24.66
C LEU A 140 0.56 18.86 -24.34
N ARG A 141 0.66 19.72 -25.37
CA ARG A 141 0.72 21.17 -25.19
C ARG A 141 -0.60 21.75 -24.66
N ARG A 142 -1.75 21.19 -25.07
CA ARG A 142 -3.09 21.66 -24.68
C ARG A 142 -3.51 21.22 -23.27
N TYR A 143 -3.39 19.93 -22.97
CA TYR A 143 -3.84 19.32 -21.71
C TYR A 143 -2.73 19.31 -20.63
N GLY A 144 -1.47 19.48 -21.05
CA GLY A 144 -0.33 19.34 -20.16
C GLY A 144 0.07 17.88 -19.90
N PRO A 145 1.17 17.65 -19.18
CA PRO A 145 1.64 16.31 -18.86
C PRO A 145 0.71 15.61 -17.87
N ASN A 146 0.55 14.30 -18.04
CA ASN A 146 -0.18 13.42 -17.13
C ASN A 146 0.57 13.29 -15.78
N THR A 147 0.42 14.31 -14.95
CA THR A 147 1.04 14.43 -13.64
C THR A 147 0.04 15.01 -12.67
N LEU A 148 -0.01 14.45 -11.47
CA LEU A 148 -0.69 15.08 -10.36
C LEU A 148 0.07 16.38 -10.04
N ARG A 149 -0.57 17.53 -10.23
CA ARG A 149 -0.01 18.81 -9.79
C ARG A 149 0.21 18.69 -8.29
N ARG A 150 1.44 18.93 -7.87
CA ARG A 150 1.77 19.31 -6.50
C ARG A 150 2.14 20.79 -6.50
N VAL A 151 1.98 21.40 -5.33
CA VAL A 151 2.32 22.79 -5.01
C VAL A 151 3.65 23.17 -5.68
N LYS A 152 3.62 24.35 -6.32
CA LYS A 152 4.62 24.95 -7.24
C LYS A 152 6.05 24.47 -7.01
N LYS A 153 6.75 24.11 -8.09
CA LYS A 153 8.22 23.99 -8.09
C LYS A 153 8.80 25.23 -7.43
N VAL A 154 9.62 25.08 -6.40
CA VAL A 154 10.34 26.21 -5.83
C VAL A 154 11.31 26.68 -6.91
N ALA A 155 11.10 27.88 -7.43
CA ALA A 155 11.98 28.39 -8.47
C ALA A 155 13.33 28.76 -7.86
N TRP A 156 14.42 28.63 -8.63
CA TRP A 156 15.77 28.94 -8.13
C TRP A 156 15.87 30.36 -7.55
N TYR A 157 15.19 31.33 -8.16
CA TYR A 157 15.13 32.72 -7.66
C TYR A 157 14.32 32.86 -6.37
N GLN A 158 13.35 31.98 -6.12
CA GLN A 158 12.63 31.95 -4.84
C GLN A 158 13.51 31.36 -3.74
N VAL A 159 14.29 30.32 -4.03
CA VAL A 159 15.28 29.76 -3.11
C VAL A 159 16.33 30.82 -2.77
N LEU A 160 16.81 31.56 -3.78
CA LEU A 160 17.76 32.65 -3.60
C LEU A 160 17.16 33.81 -2.80
N ALA A 161 15.95 34.28 -3.16
CA ALA A 161 15.30 35.39 -2.47
C ALA A 161 15.01 35.09 -0.99
N ARG A 162 14.68 33.84 -0.65
CA ARG A 162 14.50 33.42 0.76
C ARG A 162 15.76 33.62 1.60
N GLN A 163 16.94 33.55 1.00
CA GLN A 163 18.19 33.81 1.73
C GLN A 163 18.34 35.29 2.12
N PHE A 164 17.59 36.23 1.54
CA PHE A 164 17.72 37.66 1.82
C PHE A 164 16.51 38.28 2.55
N VAL A 165 15.46 37.48 2.80
CA VAL A 165 14.22 37.93 3.48
C VAL A 165 14.28 37.67 5.00
N ASP A 166 15.35 37.03 5.48
CA ASP A 166 15.55 36.84 6.91
C ASP A 166 15.73 38.20 7.63
N VAL A 167 15.06 38.36 8.77
CA VAL A 167 15.04 39.60 9.56
C VAL A 167 16.45 40.08 9.90
N LEU A 168 17.38 39.16 10.16
CA LEU A 168 18.75 39.50 10.55
C LEU A 168 19.59 39.96 9.37
N ILE A 169 19.36 39.37 8.19
CA ILE A 169 19.99 39.82 6.94
C ILE A 169 19.44 41.19 6.53
N ILE A 170 18.15 41.45 6.75
CA ILE A 170 17.57 42.78 6.53
C ILE A 170 18.23 43.81 7.46
N ILE A 171 18.44 43.49 8.74
CA ILE A 171 19.15 44.38 9.69
C ILE A 171 20.58 44.65 9.22
N LEU A 172 21.29 43.63 8.73
CA LEU A 172 22.63 43.76 8.17
C LEU A 172 22.67 44.63 6.91
N LEU A 173 21.70 44.48 6.02
CA LEU A 173 21.57 45.31 4.82
C LEU A 173 21.27 46.77 5.19
N ILE A 174 20.46 47.01 6.22
CA ILE A 174 20.21 48.36 6.76
C ILE A 174 21.52 48.94 7.34
N ALA A 175 22.27 48.16 8.13
CA ALA A 175 23.54 48.62 8.69
C ALA A 175 24.60 48.91 7.60
N ALA A 176 24.70 48.06 6.59
CA ALA A 176 25.56 48.31 5.44
C ALA A 176 25.16 49.58 4.69
N ALA A 177 23.85 49.82 4.47
CA ALA A 177 23.36 51.04 3.85
C ALA A 177 23.72 52.30 4.67
N ILE A 178 23.53 52.26 6.00
CA ILE A 178 23.89 53.35 6.91
C ILE A 178 25.40 53.64 6.86
N SER A 179 26.23 52.59 6.86
CA SER A 179 27.70 52.71 6.75
C SER A 179 28.13 53.35 5.43
N VAL A 180 27.47 53.03 4.30
CA VAL A 180 27.68 53.71 3.01
C VAL A 180 27.33 55.20 3.08
N PHE A 181 26.18 55.55 3.67
CA PHE A 181 25.75 56.95 3.78
C PHE A 181 26.74 57.83 4.56
N ILE A 182 27.51 57.23 5.47
CA ILE A 182 28.43 57.93 6.38
C ILE A 182 29.86 58.01 5.79
N GLY A 183 30.13 57.32 4.68
CA GLY A 183 31.43 57.33 4.01
C GLY A 183 32.37 56.21 4.45
N GLU A 184 31.94 55.30 5.33
CA GLU A 184 32.75 54.17 5.80
C GLU A 184 32.63 52.97 4.85
N MET A 185 33.24 53.10 3.68
CA MET A 185 33.16 52.08 2.63
C MET A 185 33.72 50.71 3.06
N GLY A 186 34.71 50.68 3.98
CA GLY A 186 35.34 49.45 4.44
C GLY A 186 34.40 48.53 5.23
N ASP A 187 33.65 49.10 6.17
CA ASP A 187 32.72 48.37 7.02
C ASP A 187 31.49 47.91 6.21
N ALA A 188 30.95 48.80 5.37
CA ALA A 188 29.88 48.47 4.45
C ALA A 188 30.25 47.31 3.51
N LEU A 189 31.45 47.33 2.93
CA LEU A 189 31.93 46.29 2.02
C LEU A 189 32.12 44.95 2.75
N THR A 190 32.63 44.99 3.99
CA THR A 190 32.81 43.80 4.83
C THR A 190 31.47 43.15 5.17
N ILE A 191 30.48 43.94 5.61
CA ILE A 191 29.13 43.45 5.90
C ILE A 191 28.48 42.86 4.64
N LEU A 192 28.58 43.57 3.51
CA LEU A 192 28.01 43.11 2.24
C LEU A 192 28.67 41.80 1.78
N ALA A 193 29.98 41.65 1.94
CA ALA A 193 30.71 40.42 1.60
C ALA A 193 30.23 39.23 2.44
N ILE A 194 30.01 39.42 3.75
CA ILE A 194 29.48 38.37 4.64
C ILE A 194 28.06 37.97 4.21
N VAL A 195 27.17 38.94 3.97
CA VAL A 195 25.79 38.68 3.53
C VAL A 195 25.75 37.92 2.20
N VAL A 196 26.58 38.32 1.24
CA VAL A 196 26.67 37.65 -0.07
C VAL A 196 27.23 36.23 0.09
N LEU A 197 28.29 36.04 0.89
CA LEU A 197 28.88 34.73 1.12
C LEU A 197 27.88 33.77 1.79
N ASN A 198 27.16 34.24 2.82
CA ASN A 198 26.11 33.46 3.49
C ASN A 198 24.95 33.14 2.53
N GLY A 199 24.52 34.10 1.71
CA GLY A 199 23.48 33.88 0.70
C GLY A 199 23.88 32.82 -0.34
N ILE A 200 25.13 32.85 -0.81
CA ILE A 200 25.67 31.84 -1.75
C ILE A 200 25.78 30.47 -1.08
N LEU A 201 26.30 30.40 0.13
CA LEU A 201 26.41 29.14 0.88
C LEU A 201 25.02 28.55 1.16
N GLY A 202 24.07 29.34 1.64
CA GLY A 202 22.69 28.93 1.88
C GLY A 202 21.99 28.45 0.59
N PHE A 203 22.09 29.23 -0.49
CA PHE A 203 21.53 28.86 -1.79
C PHE A 203 22.12 27.54 -2.31
N THR A 204 23.44 27.39 -2.30
CA THR A 204 24.08 26.18 -2.83
C THR A 204 23.77 24.93 -2.01
N GLN A 205 23.64 25.06 -0.69
CA GLN A 205 23.26 23.97 0.20
C GLN A 205 21.80 23.54 0.00
N GLU A 206 20.88 24.51 -0.03
CA GLU A 206 19.44 24.24 -0.21
C GLU A 206 19.15 23.69 -1.62
N TRP A 207 19.78 24.26 -2.65
CA TRP A 207 19.61 23.84 -4.04
C TRP A 207 20.11 22.42 -4.31
N LYS A 208 21.24 22.02 -3.68
CA LYS A 208 21.75 20.64 -3.77
C LYS A 208 20.79 19.63 -3.15
N ALA A 209 20.21 19.95 -2.00
CA ALA A 209 19.23 19.09 -1.33
C ALA A 209 17.96 18.91 -2.17
N GLU A 210 17.44 20.00 -2.74
CA GLU A 210 16.23 19.97 -3.57
C GLU A 210 16.43 19.20 -4.88
N LYS A 211 17.58 19.36 -5.56
CA LYS A 211 17.95 18.58 -6.75
C LYS A 211 18.10 17.09 -6.46
N ALA A 212 18.68 16.71 -5.32
CA ALA A 212 18.81 15.30 -4.93
C ALA A 212 17.44 14.62 -4.78
N ILE A 213 16.47 15.33 -4.20
CA ILE A 213 15.09 14.85 -4.06
C ILE A 213 14.39 14.78 -5.42
N GLU A 214 14.61 15.74 -6.32
CA GLU A 214 14.03 15.72 -7.67
C GLU A 214 14.58 14.56 -8.52
N ALA A 215 15.89 14.33 -8.49
CA ALA A 215 16.53 13.23 -9.21
C ALA A 215 15.96 11.87 -8.76
N LEU A 216 15.82 11.66 -7.44
CA LEU A 216 15.22 10.46 -6.90
C LEU A 216 13.77 10.25 -7.38
N ARG A 217 13.00 11.34 -7.55
CA ARG A 217 11.62 11.27 -8.07
C ARG A 217 11.56 10.93 -9.57
N ARG A 218 12.51 11.40 -10.38
CA ARG A 218 12.57 11.12 -11.82
C ARG A 218 12.94 9.66 -12.11
N MET A 219 13.77 9.05 -11.27
CA MET A 219 14.17 7.65 -11.41
C MET A 219 13.04 6.64 -11.14
N LEU A 220 11.90 7.08 -10.59
CA LEU A 220 10.76 6.24 -10.20
C LEU A 220 9.50 6.50 -11.06
N ALA A 221 9.63 7.18 -12.21
CA ALA A 221 8.49 7.48 -13.06
C ALA A 221 7.92 6.19 -13.71
N PRO A 222 6.62 5.91 -13.56
CA PRO A 222 6.01 4.72 -14.14
C PRO A 222 5.98 4.81 -15.67
N LYS A 223 6.36 3.71 -16.34
CA LYS A 223 6.21 3.54 -17.79
C LYS A 223 4.88 2.86 -18.10
N CYS A 224 4.36 3.08 -19.29
CA CYS A 224 3.14 2.45 -19.78
C CYS A 224 3.26 2.07 -21.26
N ARG A 225 2.42 1.14 -21.72
CA ARG A 225 2.34 0.72 -23.12
C ARG A 225 1.15 1.38 -23.79
N VAL A 226 1.38 1.96 -24.96
CA VAL A 226 0.35 2.61 -25.77
C VAL A 226 0.42 2.14 -27.22
N ILE A 227 -0.66 2.37 -27.95
CA ILE A 227 -0.66 2.29 -29.41
C ILE A 227 -0.64 3.71 -29.98
N ARG A 228 0.35 4.01 -30.82
CA ARG A 228 0.41 5.22 -31.64
C ARG A 228 0.90 4.85 -33.03
N GLU A 229 0.29 5.42 -34.06
CA GLU A 229 0.59 5.12 -35.47
C GLU A 229 0.58 3.62 -35.82
N GLY A 230 -0.29 2.85 -35.16
CA GLY A 230 -0.41 1.38 -35.33
C GLY A 230 0.70 0.57 -34.68
N LYS A 231 1.61 1.21 -33.92
CA LYS A 231 2.72 0.54 -33.24
C LYS A 231 2.55 0.59 -31.73
N THR A 232 2.85 -0.53 -31.07
CA THR A 232 2.92 -0.57 -29.61
C THR A 232 4.23 0.06 -29.13
N LEU A 233 4.13 1.14 -28.36
CA LEU A 233 5.26 1.88 -27.82
C LEU A 233 5.21 1.88 -26.29
N THR A 234 6.39 1.79 -25.66
CA THR A 234 6.52 1.99 -24.21
C THR A 234 7.01 3.41 -23.94
N LEU A 235 6.22 4.21 -23.23
CA LEU A 235 6.53 5.61 -22.92
C LEU A 235 6.31 5.94 -21.44
N ASP A 236 6.91 7.04 -20.98
CA ASP A 236 6.67 7.58 -19.63
C ASP A 236 5.19 7.96 -19.51
N ALA A 237 4.51 7.47 -18.47
CA ALA A 237 3.10 7.77 -18.22
C ALA A 237 2.78 9.27 -18.23
N ARG A 238 3.77 10.14 -17.96
CA ARG A 238 3.66 11.61 -18.03
C ARG A 238 3.35 12.15 -19.43
N ALA A 239 3.72 11.43 -20.48
CA ALA A 239 3.49 11.82 -21.87
C ALA A 239 2.15 11.30 -22.43
N LEU A 240 1.33 10.66 -21.61
CA LEU A 240 -0.04 10.29 -21.96
C LEU A 240 -0.92 11.52 -22.09
N VAL A 241 -1.82 11.48 -23.07
CA VAL A 241 -2.81 12.53 -23.34
C VAL A 241 -4.19 11.92 -23.57
N PRO A 242 -5.29 12.68 -23.36
CA PRO A 242 -6.62 12.22 -23.71
C PRO A 242 -6.71 11.77 -25.18
N GLY A 243 -7.29 10.59 -25.40
CA GLY A 243 -7.39 9.91 -26.69
C GLY A 243 -6.28 8.90 -26.98
N ASP A 244 -5.19 8.84 -26.21
CA ASP A 244 -4.22 7.74 -26.35
C ASP A 244 -4.89 6.39 -26.07
N ILE A 245 -4.46 5.36 -26.79
CA ILE A 245 -4.88 3.98 -26.56
C ILE A 245 -3.84 3.30 -25.68
N VAL A 246 -4.24 2.90 -24.46
CA VAL A 246 -3.38 2.22 -23.49
C VAL A 246 -3.67 0.73 -23.49
N LEU A 247 -2.60 -0.06 -23.47
CA LEU A 247 -2.65 -1.51 -23.30
C LEU A 247 -2.41 -1.88 -21.84
N LEU A 248 -3.33 -2.67 -21.29
CA LEU A 248 -3.30 -3.18 -19.93
C LEU A 248 -3.01 -4.68 -19.96
N ALA A 249 -2.04 -5.12 -19.18
CA ALA A 249 -1.83 -6.53 -18.86
C ALA A 249 -1.65 -6.73 -17.36
N ILE A 250 -1.69 -7.99 -16.95
CA ILE A 250 -1.45 -8.42 -15.57
C ILE A 250 -0.17 -7.78 -15.01
N GLY A 251 -0.27 -7.18 -13.83
CA GLY A 251 0.84 -6.49 -13.16
C GLY A 251 1.00 -5.01 -13.54
N ASP A 252 0.33 -4.54 -14.59
CA ASP A 252 0.38 -3.12 -14.97
C ASP A 252 -0.38 -2.26 -13.94
N ARG A 253 0.17 -1.08 -13.62
CA ARG A 253 -0.60 -0.01 -12.98
C ARG A 253 -1.31 0.80 -14.04
N VAL A 254 -2.59 1.08 -13.82
CA VAL A 254 -3.38 1.91 -14.73
C VAL A 254 -2.84 3.35 -14.70
N PRO A 255 -2.36 3.90 -15.83
CA PRO A 255 -1.54 5.12 -15.82
C PRO A 255 -2.35 6.43 -15.89
N ALA A 256 -3.63 6.36 -16.28
CA ALA A 256 -4.58 7.46 -16.43
C ALA A 256 -6.01 6.91 -16.30
N ASP A 257 -7.03 7.76 -16.28
CA ASP A 257 -8.41 7.23 -16.30
C ASP A 257 -8.77 6.81 -17.74
N LEU A 258 -9.18 5.56 -17.89
CA LEU A 258 -9.41 4.92 -19.19
C LEU A 258 -10.87 4.48 -19.32
N ARG A 259 -11.45 4.70 -20.50
CA ARG A 259 -12.64 3.99 -20.96
C ARG A 259 -12.21 2.72 -21.68
N LEU A 260 -12.64 1.56 -21.19
CA LEU A 260 -12.25 0.27 -21.77
C LEU A 260 -12.96 0.03 -23.09
N ILE A 261 -12.20 -0.38 -24.11
CA ILE A 261 -12.70 -0.76 -25.43
C ILE A 261 -12.48 -2.26 -25.71
N GLU A 262 -11.55 -2.90 -25.00
CA GLU A 262 -11.37 -4.34 -24.97
C GLU A 262 -11.11 -4.77 -23.52
N ALA A 263 -11.77 -5.85 -23.08
CA ALA A 263 -11.55 -6.43 -21.77
C ALA A 263 -11.71 -7.96 -21.86
N VAL A 264 -10.61 -8.69 -21.66
CA VAL A 264 -10.60 -10.16 -21.68
C VAL A 264 -10.20 -10.66 -20.30
N ASN A 265 -11.18 -11.17 -19.56
CA ASN A 265 -11.02 -11.60 -18.16
C ASN A 265 -10.34 -10.54 -17.27
N LEU A 266 -10.49 -9.26 -17.64
CA LEU A 266 -9.81 -8.15 -16.99
C LEU A 266 -10.36 -7.95 -15.58
N ARG A 267 -9.48 -8.02 -14.58
CA ARG A 267 -9.81 -7.69 -13.19
C ARG A 267 -8.81 -6.69 -12.67
N ILE A 268 -9.30 -5.68 -11.98
CA ILE A 268 -8.50 -4.57 -11.46
C ILE A 268 -8.74 -4.47 -9.95
N ASP A 269 -7.65 -4.34 -9.19
CA ASP A 269 -7.66 -3.99 -7.78
C ASP A 269 -7.86 -2.48 -7.65
N GLU A 270 -9.08 -2.10 -7.25
CA GLU A 270 -9.50 -0.71 -7.07
C GLU A 270 -9.45 -0.24 -5.62
N SER A 271 -8.89 -1.05 -4.71
CA SER A 271 -8.74 -0.72 -3.29
C SER A 271 -8.12 0.65 -3.01
N PRO A 272 -7.17 1.19 -3.81
CA PRO A 272 -6.63 2.54 -3.56
C PRO A 272 -7.64 3.68 -3.75
N LEU A 273 -8.77 3.43 -4.43
CA LEU A 273 -9.78 4.43 -4.76
C LEU A 273 -11.12 4.17 -4.05
N THR A 274 -11.49 2.89 -3.89
CA THR A 274 -12.79 2.48 -3.33
C THR A 274 -12.68 1.95 -1.90
N GLY A 275 -11.49 1.51 -1.46
CA GLY A 275 -11.29 0.79 -0.20
C GLY A 275 -11.66 -0.70 -0.24
N GLU A 276 -12.27 -1.17 -1.33
CA GLU A 276 -12.69 -2.55 -1.48
C GLU A 276 -11.54 -3.45 -1.94
N SER A 277 -11.27 -4.53 -1.21
CA SER A 277 -10.10 -5.40 -1.45
C SER A 277 -10.33 -6.48 -2.51
N VAL A 278 -11.58 -6.68 -2.94
CA VAL A 278 -11.92 -7.72 -3.93
C VAL A 278 -11.73 -7.16 -5.33
N PRO A 279 -10.89 -7.78 -6.19
CA PRO A 279 -10.72 -7.30 -7.55
C PRO A 279 -12.00 -7.31 -8.37
N VAL A 280 -12.30 -6.17 -8.95
CA VAL A 280 -13.54 -5.91 -9.70
C VAL A 280 -13.35 -6.37 -11.13
N GLY A 281 -14.33 -7.13 -11.64
CA GLY A 281 -14.38 -7.53 -13.05
C GLY A 281 -14.70 -6.33 -13.93
N LYS A 282 -13.96 -6.20 -15.03
CA LYS A 282 -14.09 -5.09 -15.96
C LYS A 282 -14.68 -5.54 -17.29
N GLY A 283 -15.44 -4.65 -17.90
CA GLY A 283 -16.14 -4.89 -19.16
C GLY A 283 -16.12 -3.66 -20.06
N THR A 284 -16.74 -3.80 -21.23
CA THR A 284 -16.80 -2.74 -22.25
C THR A 284 -18.18 -2.09 -22.38
N ALA A 285 -19.23 -2.77 -21.93
CA ALA A 285 -20.60 -2.25 -21.96
C ALA A 285 -20.73 -0.97 -21.11
N PRO A 286 -21.52 0.02 -21.56
CA PRO A 286 -21.75 1.24 -20.79
C PRO A 286 -22.45 0.93 -19.45
N ASN A 287 -22.10 1.69 -18.42
CA ASN A 287 -22.77 1.65 -17.12
C ASN A 287 -23.90 2.69 -17.05
N LEU A 288 -24.74 2.62 -16.01
CA LEU A 288 -25.73 3.65 -15.73
C LEU A 288 -25.06 5.02 -15.50
N ALA A 289 -25.70 6.09 -15.98
CA ALA A 289 -25.14 7.45 -15.90
C ALA A 289 -24.85 7.89 -14.45
N ASP A 290 -25.68 7.47 -13.50
CA ASP A 290 -25.62 7.75 -12.08
C ASP A 290 -24.88 6.67 -11.26
N ALA A 291 -24.29 5.65 -11.90
CA ALA A 291 -23.59 4.56 -11.22
C ALA A 291 -22.52 5.09 -10.23
N PRO A 292 -22.46 4.54 -9.00
CA PRO A 292 -21.38 4.80 -8.05
C PRO A 292 -20.00 4.45 -8.65
N LEU A 293 -18.93 5.09 -8.15
CA LEU A 293 -17.58 4.90 -8.69
C LEU A 293 -17.13 3.43 -8.72
N ALA A 294 -17.47 2.67 -7.69
CA ALA A 294 -17.13 1.24 -7.56
C ALA A 294 -17.88 0.34 -8.56
N GLU A 295 -19.00 0.79 -9.10
CA GLU A 295 -19.84 0.02 -10.03
C GLU A 295 -19.54 0.33 -11.51
N ARG A 296 -18.66 1.29 -11.79
CA ARG A 296 -18.27 1.70 -13.15
C ARG A 296 -17.28 0.71 -13.75
N SER A 297 -17.76 -0.49 -14.09
CA SER A 297 -16.99 -1.60 -14.66
C SER A 297 -16.42 -1.32 -16.06
N ALA A 298 -16.96 -0.32 -16.77
CA ALA A 298 -16.49 0.15 -18.07
C ALA A 298 -15.20 1.00 -18.01
N MET A 299 -14.78 1.37 -16.80
CA MET A 299 -13.66 2.26 -16.54
C MET A 299 -12.50 1.53 -15.87
N ALA A 300 -11.28 1.98 -16.16
CA ALA A 300 -10.08 1.65 -15.39
C ALA A 300 -9.46 2.94 -14.84
N TRP A 301 -9.23 3.01 -13.54
CA TRP A 301 -8.87 4.26 -12.86
C TRP A 301 -7.37 4.42 -12.63
N MET A 302 -6.84 5.63 -12.79
CA MET A 302 -5.44 5.94 -12.52
C MET A 302 -5.00 5.44 -11.13
N GLY A 303 -3.87 4.74 -11.07
CA GLY A 303 -3.23 4.30 -9.82
C GLY A 303 -3.68 2.93 -9.32
N THR A 304 -4.75 2.36 -9.88
CA THR A 304 -5.21 0.98 -9.64
C THR A 304 -4.31 -0.05 -10.35
N ALA A 305 -4.40 -1.32 -9.97
CA ALA A 305 -3.52 -2.38 -10.47
C ALA A 305 -4.30 -3.49 -11.18
N VAL A 306 -3.83 -3.90 -12.36
CA VAL A 306 -4.40 -5.03 -13.10
C VAL A 306 -3.93 -6.32 -12.45
N VAL A 307 -4.86 -7.10 -11.91
CA VAL A 307 -4.55 -8.37 -11.23
C VAL A 307 -4.75 -9.59 -12.13
N ASN A 308 -5.60 -9.47 -13.15
CA ASN A 308 -5.87 -10.56 -14.07
C ASN A 308 -6.34 -10.05 -15.43
N GLY A 309 -6.13 -10.87 -16.46
CA GLY A 309 -6.58 -10.60 -17.82
C GLY A 309 -5.79 -9.50 -18.53
N ARG A 310 -6.32 -9.10 -19.68
CA ARG A 310 -5.77 -8.00 -20.49
C ARG A 310 -6.89 -7.11 -20.98
N GLY A 311 -6.53 -5.87 -21.30
CA GLY A 311 -7.49 -4.91 -21.83
C GLY A 311 -6.84 -3.81 -22.63
N LYS A 312 -7.69 -3.07 -23.32
CA LYS A 312 -7.35 -1.92 -24.13
C LYS A 312 -8.31 -0.80 -23.74
N GLY A 313 -7.78 0.39 -23.50
CA GLY A 313 -8.61 1.52 -23.07
C GLY A 313 -8.17 2.84 -23.67
N VAL A 314 -9.14 3.71 -23.96
CA VAL A 314 -8.91 5.07 -24.42
C VAL A 314 -8.73 5.97 -23.20
N VAL A 315 -7.67 6.77 -23.16
CA VAL A 315 -7.46 7.76 -22.10
C VAL A 315 -8.55 8.84 -22.19
N VAL A 316 -9.37 8.97 -21.13
CA VAL A 316 -10.43 10.00 -21.08
C VAL A 316 -10.06 11.17 -20.16
N ALA A 317 -9.19 10.94 -19.18
CA ALA A 317 -8.68 11.99 -18.30
C ALA A 317 -7.24 11.71 -17.85
N THR A 318 -6.47 12.78 -17.66
CA THR A 318 -5.06 12.75 -17.26
C THR A 318 -4.79 13.73 -16.11
N GLY A 319 -3.74 13.47 -15.33
CA GLY A 319 -3.26 14.40 -14.30
C GLY A 319 -4.30 14.71 -13.24
N MET A 320 -4.60 15.99 -13.03
CA MET A 320 -5.56 16.45 -12.00
C MET A 320 -7.03 16.21 -12.37
N ASP A 321 -7.31 15.93 -13.65
CA ASP A 321 -8.68 15.71 -14.11
C ASP A 321 -9.18 14.28 -13.83
N THR A 322 -8.28 13.35 -13.50
CA THR A 322 -8.63 11.99 -13.07
C THR A 322 -9.34 11.97 -11.72
N GLU A 323 -10.05 10.90 -11.40
CA GLU A 323 -10.68 10.72 -10.08
C GLU A 323 -9.64 10.70 -8.96
N PHE A 324 -8.50 10.03 -9.19
CA PHE A 324 -7.39 10.06 -8.24
C PHE A 324 -6.80 11.47 -8.09
N GLY A 325 -6.69 12.22 -9.19
CA GLY A 325 -6.20 13.60 -9.18
C GLY A 325 -7.13 14.58 -8.46
N ARG A 326 -8.44 14.35 -8.50
CA ARG A 326 -9.42 15.10 -7.70
C ARG A 326 -9.30 14.84 -6.21
N ILE A 327 -9.20 13.57 -5.81
CA ILE A 327 -8.97 13.22 -4.40
C ILE A 327 -7.67 13.88 -3.93
N ALA A 328 -6.62 13.83 -4.76
CA ALA A 328 -5.36 14.51 -4.49
C ALA A 328 -5.53 16.03 -4.36
N HIS A 329 -6.37 16.69 -5.17
CA HIS A 329 -6.67 18.12 -5.01
C HIS A 329 -7.34 18.42 -3.66
N LEU A 330 -8.35 17.64 -3.30
CA LEU A 330 -9.12 17.81 -2.06
C LEU A 330 -8.25 17.59 -0.81
N THR A 331 -7.25 16.72 -0.89
CA THR A 331 -6.28 16.52 0.21
C THR A 331 -5.14 17.54 0.18
N GLN A 332 -4.72 18.04 -0.98
CA GLN A 332 -3.68 19.07 -1.08
C GLN A 332 -4.12 20.46 -0.61
N THR A 333 -5.42 20.72 -0.47
CA THR A 333 -5.93 21.96 0.14
C THR A 333 -5.77 22.01 1.67
N VAL A 334 -5.31 20.92 2.30
CA VAL A 334 -4.86 20.94 3.70
C VAL A 334 -3.47 21.57 3.72
N GLY A 335 -3.39 22.82 4.22
CA GLY A 335 -2.16 23.61 4.26
C GLY A 335 -1.01 22.88 4.98
N GLU A 336 0.21 23.16 4.56
CA GLU A 336 1.41 22.60 5.19
C GLU A 336 1.58 23.19 6.59
N GLU A 337 1.38 22.38 7.63
CA GLU A 337 1.71 22.78 8.99
C GLU A 337 3.21 22.70 9.23
N THR A 338 3.79 23.77 9.78
CA THR A 338 5.16 23.79 10.29
C THR A 338 5.36 22.70 11.34
N THR A 339 6.48 21.99 11.30
CA THR A 339 6.75 20.95 12.31
C THR A 339 7.03 21.54 13.70
N HIS A 340 6.98 20.70 14.73
CA HIS A 340 7.20 21.14 16.11
C HIS A 340 8.65 21.64 16.32
N LEU A 341 9.65 20.99 15.74
CA LEU A 341 11.06 21.40 15.74
C LEU A 341 11.23 22.72 15.02
N GLN A 342 10.61 22.91 13.85
CA GLN A 342 10.64 24.20 13.14
C GLN A 342 10.02 25.32 13.99
N ARG A 343 8.89 25.08 14.66
CA ARG A 343 8.30 26.04 15.60
C ARG A 343 9.25 26.35 16.76
N LYS A 344 9.86 25.33 17.37
CA LYS A 344 10.81 25.50 18.48
C LYS A 344 12.08 26.25 18.06
N LEU A 345 12.63 25.93 16.89
CA LEU A 345 13.77 26.64 16.30
C LEU A 345 13.44 28.10 15.98
N ALA A 346 12.24 28.38 15.47
CA ALA A 346 11.79 29.75 15.22
C ALA A 346 11.62 30.55 16.53
N VAL A 347 11.10 29.92 17.60
CA VAL A 347 11.02 30.54 18.93
C VAL A 347 12.42 30.81 19.48
N LEU A 348 13.32 29.83 19.39
CA LEU A 348 14.71 29.97 19.86
C LEU A 348 15.45 31.05 19.08
N GLY A 349 15.29 31.11 17.76
CA GLY A 349 15.84 32.18 16.91
C GLY A 349 15.31 33.56 17.30
N LYS A 350 14.00 33.69 17.56
CA LYS A 350 13.41 34.95 18.06
C LYS A 350 13.93 35.35 19.43
N GLN A 351 14.08 34.38 20.35
CA GLN A 351 14.60 34.64 21.69
C GLN A 351 16.07 35.08 21.63
N LEU A 352 16.92 34.36 20.91
CA LEU A 352 18.33 34.72 20.73
C LEU A 352 18.47 36.07 20.03
N GLY A 353 17.67 36.35 18.99
CA GLY A 353 17.64 37.65 18.33
C GLY A 353 17.22 38.78 19.27
N ALA A 354 16.19 38.57 20.10
CA ALA A 354 15.77 39.56 21.09
C ALA A 354 16.84 39.82 22.16
N PHE A 355 17.47 38.77 22.70
CA PHE A 355 18.59 38.91 23.64
C PHE A 355 19.78 39.63 23.00
N SER A 356 20.10 39.28 21.75
CA SER A 356 21.18 39.88 20.98
C SER A 356 20.99 41.40 20.81
N ILE A 357 19.79 41.82 20.39
CA ILE A 357 19.45 43.25 20.26
C ILE A 357 19.48 43.95 21.62
N ALA A 358 18.92 43.33 22.67
CA ALA A 358 18.90 43.93 24.01
C ALA A 358 20.32 44.16 24.56
N ILE A 359 21.20 43.17 24.46
CA ILE A 359 22.60 43.29 24.90
C ILE A 359 23.33 44.35 24.06
N SER A 360 23.13 44.33 22.73
CA SER A 360 23.74 45.31 21.83
C SER A 360 23.30 46.74 22.14
N ALA A 361 22.02 46.95 22.45
CA ALA A 361 21.50 48.25 22.89
C ALA A 361 22.09 48.68 24.24
N ILE A 362 22.21 47.76 25.21
CA ILE A 362 22.83 48.05 26.52
C ILE A 362 24.29 48.45 26.34
N VAL A 363 25.08 47.68 25.58
CA VAL A 363 26.50 47.97 25.33
C VAL A 363 26.66 49.31 24.61
N ALA A 364 25.84 49.58 23.60
CA ALA A 364 25.87 50.85 22.89
C ALA A 364 25.51 52.04 23.80
N ALA A 365 24.47 51.90 24.63
CA ALA A 365 24.05 52.93 25.58
C ALA A 365 25.11 53.21 26.66
N VAL A 366 25.71 52.15 27.22
CA VAL A 366 26.79 52.27 28.20
C VAL A 366 28.03 52.92 27.56
N GLY A 367 28.43 52.47 26.37
CA GLY A 367 29.58 53.05 25.68
C GLY A 367 29.37 54.53 25.32
N TRP A 368 28.15 54.90 24.91
CA TRP A 368 27.78 56.30 24.71
C TRP A 368 27.83 57.11 26.02
N TRP A 369 27.36 56.53 27.14
CA TRP A 369 27.46 57.14 28.47
C TRP A 369 28.91 57.40 28.90
N PHE A 370 29.86 56.54 28.51
CA PHE A 370 31.29 56.72 28.73
C PHE A 370 31.95 57.73 27.76
N GLY A 371 31.17 58.43 26.93
CA GLY A 371 31.65 59.47 26.04
C GLY A 371 32.16 58.98 24.68
N LYS A 372 31.92 57.71 24.33
CA LYS A 372 32.24 57.21 22.99
C LYS A 372 31.31 57.81 21.92
N PRO A 373 31.79 57.99 20.68
CA PRO A 373 30.95 58.44 19.56
C PRO A 373 29.75 57.51 19.37
N LEU A 374 28.56 58.10 19.27
CA LEU A 374 27.29 57.35 19.09
C LEU A 374 27.36 56.39 17.89
N PHE A 375 28.06 56.79 16.84
CA PHE A 375 28.24 56.00 15.63
C PHE A 375 29.13 54.76 15.85
N GLU A 376 30.27 54.91 16.54
CA GLU A 376 31.14 53.78 16.92
C GLU A 376 30.35 52.77 17.77
N MET A 377 29.48 53.26 18.65
CA MET A 377 28.61 52.44 19.50
C MET A 377 27.47 51.76 18.74
N PHE A 378 26.91 52.42 17.72
CA PHE A 378 25.96 51.81 16.80
C PHE A 378 26.60 50.67 16.01
N MET A 379 27.78 50.89 15.41
CA MET A 379 28.52 49.87 14.65
C MET A 379 28.95 48.70 15.55
N THR A 380 29.39 49.00 16.78
CA THR A 380 29.69 47.97 17.80
C THR A 380 28.45 47.14 18.14
N GLY A 381 27.29 47.79 18.30
CA GLY A 381 26.01 47.12 18.55
C GLY A 381 25.59 46.22 17.39
N VAL A 382 25.73 46.68 16.14
CA VAL A 382 25.46 45.85 14.95
C VAL A 382 26.41 44.65 14.90
N SER A 383 27.72 44.87 15.09
CA SER A 383 28.71 43.79 15.06
C SER A 383 28.45 42.75 16.14
N LEU A 384 28.07 43.18 17.35
CA LEU A 384 27.70 42.27 18.44
C LEU A 384 26.42 41.51 18.12
N ALA A 385 25.43 42.20 17.51
CA ALA A 385 24.16 41.59 17.18
C ALA A 385 24.32 40.42 16.20
N VAL A 386 25.21 40.58 15.22
CA VAL A 386 25.56 39.60 14.19
C VAL A 386 26.34 38.43 14.76
N ALA A 387 27.31 38.69 15.64
CA ALA A 387 28.15 37.65 16.24
C ALA A 387 27.34 36.62 17.04
N VAL A 388 26.17 37.00 17.56
CA VAL A 388 25.28 36.15 18.37
C VAL A 388 24.33 35.29 17.50
N VAL A 389 24.21 35.58 16.21
CA VAL A 389 23.28 34.86 15.32
C VAL A 389 23.81 33.45 15.04
N PRO A 390 23.04 32.38 15.36
CA PRO A 390 23.45 31.02 15.07
C PRO A 390 23.12 30.66 13.61
N GLU A 391 23.82 31.29 12.67
CA GLU A 391 23.63 31.14 11.21
C GLU A 391 23.81 29.68 10.75
N GLY A 392 24.61 28.89 11.48
CA GLY A 392 24.80 27.47 11.21
C GLY A 392 23.65 26.57 11.64
N LEU A 393 22.71 27.04 12.47
CA LEU A 393 21.66 26.20 13.06
C LEU A 393 20.72 25.59 12.01
N PRO A 394 20.20 26.33 11.01
CA PRO A 394 19.36 25.76 9.95
C PRO A 394 20.10 24.70 9.11
N ALA A 395 21.40 24.94 8.84
CA ALA A 395 22.23 24.02 8.08
C ALA A 395 22.48 22.71 8.84
N VAL A 396 22.85 22.80 10.13
CA VAL A 396 23.07 21.64 11.01
C VAL A 396 21.81 20.78 11.12
N VAL A 397 20.64 21.41 11.30
CA VAL A 397 19.35 20.70 11.38
C VAL A 397 19.05 19.97 10.07
N THR A 398 19.24 20.65 8.94
CA THR A 398 18.99 20.07 7.60
C THR A 398 19.90 18.88 7.31
N ILE A 399 21.20 19.00 7.62
CA ILE A 399 22.18 17.92 7.44
C ILE A 399 21.83 16.72 8.33
N THR A 400 21.49 16.97 9.60
CA THR A 400 21.13 15.91 10.55
C THR A 400 19.88 15.15 10.09
N LEU A 401 18.85 15.86 9.64
CA LEU A 401 17.64 15.25 9.07
C LEU A 401 17.93 14.45 7.79
N ALA A 402 18.77 14.98 6.90
CA ALA A 402 19.17 14.29 5.68
C ALA A 402 19.93 12.97 5.98
N LEU A 403 20.82 12.98 6.97
CA LEU A 403 21.53 11.78 7.44
C LEU A 403 20.55 10.76 8.05
N GLY A 404 19.59 11.21 8.86
CA GLY A 404 18.53 10.38 9.43
C GLY A 404 17.68 9.69 8.35
N ILE A 405 17.32 10.41 7.29
CA ILE A 405 16.58 9.84 6.15
C ILE A 405 17.43 8.82 5.41
N ARG A 406 18.72 9.09 5.18
CA ARG A 406 19.63 8.11 4.57
C ARG A 406 19.75 6.83 5.42
N ALA A 407 19.64 6.93 6.74
CA ALA A 407 19.56 5.76 7.62
C ALA A 407 18.21 5.01 7.49
N MET A 408 17.08 5.73 7.39
CA MET A 408 15.76 5.13 7.20
C MET A 408 15.59 4.45 5.84
N VAL A 409 16.13 5.04 4.77
CA VAL A 409 16.12 4.43 3.42
C VAL A 409 16.88 3.10 3.40
N ARG A 410 17.99 2.99 4.15
CA ARG A 410 18.71 1.71 4.31
C ARG A 410 17.86 0.61 4.97
N ARG A 411 16.83 1.00 5.75
CA ARG A 411 15.83 0.09 6.32
C ARG A 411 14.55 -0.01 5.49
N ARG A 412 14.61 0.37 4.20
CA ARG A 412 13.49 0.35 3.24
C ARG A 412 12.33 1.30 3.62
N ALA A 413 12.56 2.28 4.49
CA ALA A 413 11.58 3.32 4.82
C ALA A 413 11.93 4.62 4.06
N LEU A 414 11.17 4.93 3.01
CA LEU A 414 11.41 6.10 2.16
C LEU A 414 10.58 7.30 2.62
N LEU A 415 11.26 8.34 3.13
CA LEU A 415 10.63 9.59 3.47
C LEU A 415 10.63 10.55 2.26
N ARG A 416 9.44 10.97 1.84
CA ARG A 416 9.26 11.88 0.70
C ARG A 416 9.54 13.36 1.04
N ARG A 417 9.61 13.68 2.34
CA ARG A 417 9.76 15.03 2.91
C ARG A 417 10.67 14.94 4.15
N LEU A 418 11.55 15.91 4.33
CA LEU A 418 12.48 15.95 5.49
C LEU A 418 11.70 16.04 6.82
N GLN A 419 10.63 16.83 6.79
CA GLN A 419 9.72 17.11 7.91
C GLN A 419 8.99 15.86 8.43
N ALA A 420 8.81 14.84 7.59
CA ALA A 420 8.09 13.63 7.97
C ALA A 420 8.85 12.76 8.99
N ALA A 421 10.17 12.94 9.10
CA ALA A 421 10.99 12.19 10.05
C ALA A 421 10.61 12.55 11.50
N GLU A 422 10.41 13.84 11.75
CA GLU A 422 10.02 14.35 13.04
C GLU A 422 8.56 14.01 13.35
N ALA A 423 7.65 14.24 12.39
CA ALA A 423 6.23 13.94 12.56
C ALA A 423 5.97 12.46 12.92
N LEU A 424 6.75 11.54 12.33
CA LEU A 424 6.69 10.13 12.67
C LEU A 424 7.18 9.84 14.10
N GLY A 425 8.22 10.54 14.55
CA GLY A 425 8.75 10.40 15.91
C GLY A 425 7.85 11.02 16.99
N SER A 426 7.04 12.02 16.63
CA SER A 426 6.07 12.66 17.52
C SER A 426 4.65 12.10 17.38
N ALA A 427 4.45 11.05 16.59
CA ALA A 427 3.12 10.48 16.35
C ALA A 427 2.57 9.86 17.64
N THR A 428 1.40 10.32 18.08
CA THR A 428 0.68 9.78 19.25
C THR A 428 -0.44 8.82 18.86
N VAL A 429 -0.89 8.87 17.60
CA VAL A 429 -1.95 8.02 17.04
C VAL A 429 -1.50 7.55 15.66
N ILE A 430 -1.59 6.24 15.41
CA ILE A 430 -1.34 5.64 14.10
C ILE A 430 -2.66 5.12 13.55
N CYS A 431 -3.21 5.82 12.57
CA CYS A 431 -4.32 5.33 11.77
C CYS A 431 -3.76 4.50 10.61
N THR A 432 -4.13 3.23 10.54
CA THR A 432 -3.63 2.30 9.53
C THR A 432 -4.79 1.65 8.80
N ASP A 433 -4.65 1.51 7.48
CA ASP A 433 -5.50 0.61 6.71
C ASP A 433 -5.24 -0.84 7.12
N LYS A 434 -6.25 -1.71 6.97
CA LYS A 434 -6.11 -3.13 7.26
C LYS A 434 -5.44 -3.86 6.09
N THR A 435 -6.10 -3.88 4.94
CA THR A 435 -5.71 -4.71 3.81
C THR A 435 -4.42 -4.20 3.17
N GLY A 436 -3.43 -5.08 2.99
CA GLY A 436 -2.15 -4.75 2.36
C GLY A 436 -1.17 -3.97 3.25
N THR A 437 -1.65 -3.37 4.34
CA THR A 437 -0.81 -2.71 5.36
C THR A 437 -0.62 -3.60 6.58
N LEU A 438 -1.69 -3.95 7.30
CA LEU A 438 -1.63 -4.88 8.43
C LEU A 438 -1.63 -6.34 7.96
N THR A 439 -2.26 -6.63 6.83
CA THR A 439 -2.33 -7.96 6.24
C THR A 439 -1.43 -8.09 5.01
N GLN A 440 -1.18 -9.33 4.59
CA GLN A 440 -0.36 -9.60 3.40
C GLN A 440 -1.08 -9.31 2.09
N ASN A 441 -2.41 -9.13 2.11
CA ASN A 441 -3.26 -9.14 0.93
C ASN A 441 -3.10 -10.44 0.13
N GLN A 442 -2.95 -11.57 0.84
CA GLN A 442 -2.73 -12.89 0.26
C GLN A 442 -3.60 -13.91 1.00
N MET A 443 -4.77 -14.22 0.42
CA MET A 443 -5.69 -15.21 0.98
C MET A 443 -4.98 -16.55 1.17
N THR A 444 -5.05 -17.10 2.37
CA THR A 444 -4.34 -18.30 2.82
C THR A 444 -5.30 -19.24 3.54
N VAL A 445 -5.28 -20.54 3.23
CA VAL A 445 -5.99 -21.56 4.02
C VAL A 445 -5.27 -21.72 5.36
N GLN A 446 -5.98 -21.56 6.47
CA GLN A 446 -5.43 -21.65 7.83
C GLN A 446 -5.98 -22.85 8.62
N ARG A 447 -7.21 -23.25 8.30
CA ARG A 447 -7.95 -24.31 8.98
C ARG A 447 -8.67 -25.18 7.95
N ILE A 448 -8.71 -26.47 8.20
CA ILE A 448 -9.46 -27.44 7.42
C ILE A 448 -10.22 -28.29 8.43
N TRP A 449 -11.54 -28.25 8.37
CA TRP A 449 -12.38 -29.20 9.08
C TRP A 449 -12.61 -30.41 8.19
N LEU A 450 -12.21 -31.59 8.69
CA LEU A 450 -12.57 -32.89 8.12
C LEU A 450 -13.51 -33.59 9.12
N PRO A 451 -14.37 -34.51 8.66
CA PRO A 451 -15.22 -35.29 9.55
C PRO A 451 -14.44 -36.10 10.60
N ALA A 452 -13.21 -36.53 10.27
CA ALA A 452 -12.31 -37.22 11.18
C ALA A 452 -11.53 -36.29 12.14
N GLY A 453 -11.60 -34.96 11.97
CA GLY A 453 -10.93 -33.99 12.83
C GLY A 453 -10.46 -32.71 12.11
N GLU A 454 -10.17 -31.68 12.89
CA GLU A 454 -9.67 -30.40 12.37
C GLU A 454 -8.15 -30.44 12.15
N VAL A 455 -7.69 -29.80 11.08
CA VAL A 455 -6.29 -29.70 10.67
C VAL A 455 -5.94 -28.22 10.49
N GLU A 456 -4.81 -27.82 11.07
CA GLU A 456 -4.22 -26.50 10.88
C GLU A 456 -3.23 -26.52 9.71
N VAL A 457 -3.19 -25.44 8.93
CA VAL A 457 -2.26 -25.31 7.80
C VAL A 457 -1.26 -24.20 8.12
N THR A 458 0.03 -24.54 8.18
CA THR A 458 1.10 -23.57 8.46
C THR A 458 1.60 -22.91 7.17
N GLY A 459 2.32 -21.79 7.32
CA GLY A 459 2.82 -20.99 6.20
C GLY A 459 1.81 -19.95 5.70
N VAL A 460 2.29 -18.75 5.38
CA VAL A 460 1.47 -17.59 4.98
C VAL A 460 1.77 -17.18 3.54
N GLY A 461 0.75 -16.72 2.83
CA GLY A 461 0.89 -16.22 1.48
C GLY A 461 0.92 -17.33 0.42
N TYR A 462 1.52 -17.03 -0.73
CA TYR A 462 1.56 -17.93 -1.89
C TYR A 462 2.76 -18.88 -1.95
N ASP A 463 3.66 -18.83 -0.97
CA ASP A 463 4.74 -19.80 -0.86
C ASP A 463 4.19 -21.15 -0.39
N PRO A 464 4.37 -22.24 -1.17
CA PRO A 464 3.95 -23.58 -0.77
C PRO A 464 4.82 -24.18 0.35
N ALA A 465 5.83 -23.45 0.86
CA ALA A 465 6.51 -23.83 2.09
C ALA A 465 5.54 -23.83 3.29
N GLY A 466 5.25 -25.03 3.80
CA GLY A 466 4.37 -25.23 4.96
C GLY A 466 4.10 -26.71 5.22
N HIS A 467 3.30 -27.00 6.24
CA HIS A 467 2.89 -28.34 6.61
C HIS A 467 1.53 -28.31 7.33
N PHE A 468 0.99 -29.49 7.60
CA PHE A 468 -0.27 -29.67 8.29
C PHE A 468 -0.02 -30.05 9.74
N GLU A 469 -0.82 -29.52 10.65
CA GLU A 469 -0.74 -29.79 12.09
C GLU A 469 -2.08 -30.19 12.67
N VAL A 470 -2.05 -31.06 13.68
CA VAL A 470 -3.19 -31.35 14.56
C VAL A 470 -2.71 -31.08 15.98
N GLU A 471 -3.42 -30.23 16.72
CA GLU A 471 -3.04 -29.81 18.08
C GLU A 471 -1.58 -29.31 18.19
N GLY A 472 -1.13 -28.55 17.18
CA GLY A 472 0.24 -27.99 17.11
C GLY A 472 1.34 -29.00 16.80
N LYS A 473 1.01 -30.25 16.45
CA LYS A 473 1.98 -31.27 16.03
C LYS A 473 1.87 -31.53 14.54
N LYS A 474 3.01 -31.49 13.86
CA LYS A 474 3.11 -31.83 12.43
C LYS A 474 2.61 -33.25 12.17
N ILE A 475 1.70 -33.40 11.22
CA ILE A 475 1.16 -34.69 10.79
C ILE A 475 1.75 -35.11 9.44
N ASP A 476 1.78 -36.42 9.19
CA ASP A 476 2.07 -36.99 7.88
C ASP A 476 0.78 -37.07 7.05
N TYR A 477 0.67 -36.21 6.05
CA TYR A 477 -0.52 -36.11 5.21
C TYR A 477 -0.70 -37.35 4.29
N HIS A 478 0.34 -38.14 4.03
CA HIS A 478 0.22 -39.36 3.21
C HIS A 478 -0.68 -40.42 3.87
N ARG A 479 -0.84 -40.37 5.19
CA ARG A 479 -1.70 -41.26 5.97
C ARG A 479 -3.11 -40.72 6.18
N ARG A 480 -3.48 -39.65 5.46
CA ARG A 480 -4.77 -38.94 5.59
C ARG A 480 -5.44 -38.83 4.22
N PRO A 481 -6.07 -39.92 3.73
CA PRO A 481 -6.71 -39.92 2.41
C PRO A 481 -7.92 -38.97 2.34
N ASP A 482 -8.58 -38.70 3.46
CA ASP A 482 -9.59 -37.65 3.59
C ASP A 482 -9.03 -36.25 3.30
N LEU A 483 -7.86 -35.93 3.86
CA LEU A 483 -7.18 -34.67 3.60
C LEU A 483 -6.72 -34.58 2.14
N LEU A 484 -6.12 -35.65 1.60
CA LEU A 484 -5.67 -35.69 0.21
C LEU A 484 -6.82 -35.51 -0.78
N ALA A 485 -7.95 -36.18 -0.58
CA ALA A 485 -9.13 -36.04 -1.42
C ALA A 485 -9.67 -34.60 -1.42
N LEU A 486 -9.69 -33.94 -0.24
CA LEU A 486 -10.10 -32.54 -0.12
C LEU A 486 -9.14 -31.61 -0.86
N LEU A 487 -7.82 -31.79 -0.68
CA LEU A 487 -6.80 -30.96 -1.31
C LEU A 487 -6.78 -31.16 -2.83
N GLU A 488 -6.94 -32.39 -3.30
CA GLU A 488 -7.08 -32.70 -4.71
C GLU A 488 -8.32 -32.03 -5.29
N THR A 489 -9.48 -32.13 -4.63
CA THR A 489 -10.71 -31.43 -5.05
C THR A 489 -10.48 -29.92 -5.16
N GLY A 490 -9.75 -29.33 -4.20
CA GLY A 490 -9.41 -27.91 -4.20
C GLY A 490 -8.44 -27.48 -5.30
N LEU A 491 -7.60 -28.41 -5.78
CA LEU A 491 -6.67 -28.21 -6.89
C LEU A 491 -7.34 -28.42 -8.26
N ARG A 492 -8.18 -29.44 -8.38
CA ARG A 492 -8.87 -29.86 -9.61
C ARG A 492 -10.01 -28.91 -9.98
N CYS A 493 -10.88 -28.62 -9.00
CA CYS A 493 -11.95 -27.64 -9.17
C CYS A 493 -11.38 -26.23 -9.05
N ASN A 494 -10.43 -25.82 -9.90
CA ASN A 494 -9.68 -24.58 -9.72
C ASN A 494 -9.10 -23.98 -11.02
N ARG A 495 -9.28 -22.67 -11.21
CA ARG A 495 -8.70 -21.93 -12.34
C ARG A 495 -7.54 -21.00 -11.95
N ALA A 496 -7.25 -20.85 -10.66
CA ALA A 496 -6.08 -20.10 -10.25
C ALA A 496 -4.79 -20.88 -10.55
N GLN A 497 -3.71 -20.12 -10.72
CA GLN A 497 -2.36 -20.64 -10.88
C GLN A 497 -1.44 -19.93 -9.89
N VAL A 498 -0.52 -20.68 -9.32
CA VAL A 498 0.50 -20.15 -8.42
C VAL A 498 1.85 -20.42 -9.08
N VAL A 499 2.54 -19.34 -9.43
CA VAL A 499 3.77 -19.37 -10.21
C VAL A 499 4.88 -18.66 -9.44
N LYS A 500 6.12 -19.09 -9.69
CA LYS A 500 7.32 -18.49 -9.08
C LYS A 500 8.13 -17.79 -10.17
N ASP A 501 8.39 -16.51 -10.00
CA ASP A 501 9.32 -15.73 -10.83
C ASP A 501 10.50 -15.21 -10.01
N ASP A 502 11.33 -14.35 -10.60
CA ASP A 502 12.48 -13.70 -9.96
C ASP A 502 12.11 -12.84 -8.74
N LYS A 503 10.83 -12.46 -8.59
CA LYS A 503 10.31 -11.64 -7.49
C LYS A 503 9.64 -12.48 -6.40
N GLY A 504 9.40 -13.76 -6.66
CA GLY A 504 8.85 -14.72 -5.70
C GLY A 504 7.58 -15.41 -6.19
N TRP A 505 6.86 -16.01 -5.25
CA TRP A 505 5.58 -16.66 -5.53
C TRP A 505 4.47 -15.63 -5.72
N HIS A 506 3.71 -15.76 -6.79
CA HIS A 506 2.54 -14.95 -7.04
C HIS A 506 1.41 -15.79 -7.65
N ALA A 507 0.18 -15.35 -7.38
CA ALA A 507 -1.02 -16.01 -7.88
C ALA A 507 -1.60 -15.27 -9.09
N MET A 508 -2.08 -16.03 -10.06
CA MET A 508 -2.95 -15.58 -11.16
C MET A 508 -4.34 -16.16 -10.94
N GLY A 509 -5.38 -15.33 -11.06
CA GLY A 509 -6.78 -15.73 -10.80
C GLY A 509 -7.30 -15.23 -9.46
N SER A 510 -8.36 -15.88 -8.94
CA SER A 510 -9.00 -15.47 -7.68
C SER A 510 -8.11 -15.77 -6.47
N PRO A 511 -7.88 -14.83 -5.54
CA PRO A 511 -7.09 -15.09 -4.33
C PRO A 511 -7.61 -16.27 -3.50
N THR A 512 -8.92 -16.46 -3.41
CA THR A 512 -9.53 -17.58 -2.68
C THR A 512 -9.23 -18.92 -3.35
N GLU A 513 -9.21 -18.95 -4.68
CA GLU A 513 -8.86 -20.15 -5.42
C GLU A 513 -7.36 -20.46 -5.33
N ALA A 514 -6.52 -19.43 -5.41
CA ALA A 514 -5.08 -19.56 -5.22
C ALA A 514 -4.73 -20.12 -3.84
N ALA A 515 -5.45 -19.73 -2.79
CA ALA A 515 -5.27 -20.27 -1.45
C ALA A 515 -5.44 -21.80 -1.40
N LEU A 516 -6.41 -22.35 -2.14
CA LEU A 516 -6.62 -23.80 -2.25
C LEU A 516 -5.47 -24.49 -3.01
N VAL A 517 -4.99 -23.87 -4.09
CA VAL A 517 -3.84 -24.38 -4.86
C VAL A 517 -2.59 -24.45 -3.98
N VAL A 518 -2.30 -23.39 -3.21
CA VAL A 518 -1.17 -23.37 -2.27
C VAL A 518 -1.31 -24.47 -1.21
N ALA A 519 -2.52 -24.66 -0.67
CA ALA A 519 -2.77 -25.72 0.31
C ALA A 519 -2.50 -27.11 -0.29
N ALA A 520 -2.90 -27.35 -1.55
CA ALA A 520 -2.59 -28.60 -2.24
C ALA A 520 -1.08 -28.77 -2.51
N TYR A 521 -0.39 -27.70 -2.90
CA TYR A 521 1.07 -27.73 -3.12
C TYR A 521 1.86 -28.01 -1.83
N LYS A 522 1.37 -27.60 -0.65
CA LYS A 522 1.94 -27.97 0.65
C LYS A 522 1.91 -29.49 0.91
N ALA A 523 0.96 -30.20 0.30
CA ALA A 523 0.89 -31.66 0.29
C ALA A 523 1.61 -32.29 -0.92
N TRP A 524 2.44 -31.53 -1.64
CA TRP A 524 3.17 -31.98 -2.83
C TRP A 524 2.29 -32.49 -3.97
N LEU A 525 1.01 -32.12 -3.97
CA LEU A 525 0.13 -32.36 -5.10
C LEU A 525 0.54 -31.43 -6.24
N SER A 526 0.71 -32.00 -7.44
CA SER A 526 1.04 -31.24 -8.65
C SER A 526 -0.18 -31.18 -9.56
N ARG A 527 -0.28 -30.09 -10.32
CA ARG A 527 -1.29 -29.98 -11.37
C ARG A 527 -0.85 -30.83 -12.56
N GLU A 528 -1.76 -31.61 -13.11
CA GLU A 528 -1.51 -32.32 -14.37
C GLU A 528 -1.42 -31.33 -15.54
N GLU A 529 -0.48 -31.55 -16.47
CA GLU A 529 -0.28 -30.70 -17.64
C GLU A 529 -1.47 -30.75 -18.61
N HIS A 530 -2.18 -31.88 -18.66
CA HIS A 530 -3.33 -32.14 -19.52
C HIS A 530 -4.50 -32.70 -18.71
N PRO A 531 -5.28 -31.84 -18.02
CA PRO A 531 -6.45 -32.30 -17.29
C PRO A 531 -7.48 -32.86 -18.28
N HIS A 532 -7.99 -34.07 -18.01
CA HIS A 532 -9.05 -34.71 -18.79
C HIS A 532 -10.43 -34.12 -18.43
N THR A 533 -10.55 -32.80 -18.43
CA THR A 533 -11.80 -32.09 -18.12
C THR A 533 -12.82 -32.35 -19.21
N VAL A 534 -13.95 -32.92 -18.83
CA VAL A 534 -15.09 -33.21 -19.71
C VAL A 534 -16.00 -32.00 -19.81
N THR A 535 -16.36 -31.41 -18.67
CA THR A 535 -17.17 -30.20 -18.61
C THR A 535 -16.90 -29.40 -17.33
N GLU A 536 -17.33 -28.15 -17.31
CA GLU A 536 -17.26 -27.28 -16.13
C GLU A 536 -18.52 -26.44 -15.98
N PHE A 537 -19.04 -26.38 -14.76
CA PHE A 537 -19.99 -25.37 -14.33
C PHE A 537 -19.26 -24.30 -13.51
N SER A 538 -18.97 -23.17 -14.13
CA SER A 538 -18.21 -22.08 -13.50
C SER A 538 -18.96 -21.46 -12.31
N PHE A 539 -18.22 -20.79 -11.44
CA PHE A 539 -18.79 -20.03 -10.33
C PHE A 539 -19.62 -18.83 -10.81
N ASN A 540 -20.80 -18.65 -10.24
CA ASN A 540 -21.53 -17.38 -10.29
C ASN A 540 -22.21 -17.07 -8.93
N SER A 541 -22.59 -15.82 -8.72
CA SER A 541 -23.17 -15.34 -7.45
C SER A 541 -24.54 -15.94 -7.13
N VAL A 542 -25.28 -16.39 -8.14
CA VAL A 542 -26.60 -17.03 -7.98
C VAL A 542 -26.45 -18.44 -7.43
N ARG A 543 -25.58 -19.26 -8.04
CA ARG A 543 -25.36 -20.66 -7.65
C ARG A 543 -24.37 -20.85 -6.50
N LYS A 544 -23.49 -19.88 -6.25
CA LYS A 544 -22.46 -19.85 -5.19
C LYS A 544 -21.57 -21.10 -5.09
N ARG A 545 -21.39 -21.83 -6.19
CA ARG A 545 -20.57 -23.04 -6.29
C ARG A 545 -19.94 -23.16 -7.68
N MET A 546 -18.94 -24.01 -7.78
CA MET A 546 -18.22 -24.36 -9.00
C MET A 546 -18.03 -25.88 -9.04
N THR A 547 -18.14 -26.45 -10.23
CA THR A 547 -17.97 -27.88 -10.46
C THR A 547 -17.13 -28.11 -11.69
N VAL A 548 -16.11 -28.97 -11.58
CA VAL A 548 -15.29 -29.46 -12.70
C VAL A 548 -15.49 -30.96 -12.77
N ILE A 549 -15.81 -31.47 -13.96
CA ILE A 549 -15.97 -32.90 -14.22
C ILE A 549 -14.76 -33.38 -15.00
N GLU A 550 -14.07 -34.39 -14.49
CA GLU A 550 -12.92 -35.01 -15.15
C GLU A 550 -13.15 -36.50 -15.41
N HIS A 551 -12.59 -36.99 -16.52
CA HIS A 551 -12.51 -38.42 -16.80
C HIS A 551 -11.23 -39.00 -16.18
N ARG A 552 -11.37 -39.94 -15.26
CA ARG A 552 -10.26 -40.63 -14.57
C ARG A 552 -10.25 -42.12 -14.93
N PRO A 553 -9.13 -42.85 -14.68
CA PRO A 553 -9.07 -44.29 -14.93
C PRO A 553 -10.18 -45.08 -14.21
N GLU A 554 -10.65 -44.57 -13.06
CA GLU A 554 -11.74 -45.16 -12.27
C GLU A 554 -13.14 -44.61 -12.60
N GLY A 555 -13.28 -43.84 -13.68
CA GLY A 555 -14.54 -43.28 -14.16
C GLY A 555 -14.61 -41.75 -14.11
N MET A 556 -15.80 -41.19 -14.35
CA MET A 556 -15.99 -39.74 -14.28
C MET A 556 -16.16 -39.27 -12.84
N ILE A 557 -15.44 -38.21 -12.47
CA ILE A 557 -15.51 -37.61 -11.14
C ILE A 557 -15.88 -36.13 -11.27
N ALA A 558 -16.91 -35.71 -10.54
CA ALA A 558 -17.27 -34.32 -10.36
C ALA A 558 -16.64 -33.77 -9.07
N TYR A 559 -15.80 -32.76 -9.20
CA TYR A 559 -15.17 -32.03 -8.11
C TYR A 559 -15.93 -30.72 -7.87
N VAL A 560 -16.44 -30.51 -6.65
CA VAL A 560 -17.32 -29.40 -6.32
C VAL A 560 -16.73 -28.57 -5.18
N LYS A 561 -16.76 -27.25 -5.33
CA LYS A 561 -16.46 -26.30 -4.24
C LYS A 561 -17.46 -25.16 -4.21
N GLY A 562 -17.75 -24.62 -3.03
CA GLY A 562 -18.77 -23.60 -2.90
C GLY A 562 -19.09 -23.21 -1.47
N ALA A 563 -20.10 -22.37 -1.34
CA ALA A 563 -20.58 -21.93 -0.04
C ALA A 563 -21.14 -23.14 0.76
N PRO A 564 -20.76 -23.31 2.05
CA PRO A 564 -21.23 -24.45 2.85
C PRO A 564 -22.75 -24.60 2.87
N GLU A 565 -23.49 -23.50 2.96
CA GLU A 565 -24.96 -23.50 2.97
C GLU A 565 -25.59 -24.00 1.66
N VAL A 566 -24.83 -24.01 0.56
CA VAL A 566 -25.29 -24.51 -0.75
C VAL A 566 -24.87 -25.95 -0.98
N ILE A 567 -23.68 -26.34 -0.51
CA ILE A 567 -23.15 -27.70 -0.73
C ILE A 567 -23.73 -28.69 0.26
N LEU A 568 -23.83 -28.35 1.55
CA LEU A 568 -24.29 -29.30 2.57
C LEU A 568 -25.66 -29.93 2.22
N PRO A 569 -26.70 -29.18 1.77
CA PRO A 569 -27.99 -29.78 1.38
C PRO A 569 -27.90 -30.77 0.21
N ARG A 570 -26.81 -30.73 -0.57
CA ARG A 570 -26.59 -31.56 -1.77
C ARG A 570 -25.77 -32.82 -1.48
N CYS A 571 -25.26 -32.95 -0.26
CA CYS A 571 -24.49 -34.11 0.17
C CYS A 571 -25.43 -35.19 0.74
N SER A 572 -25.35 -36.40 0.17
CA SER A 572 -25.97 -37.61 0.71
C SER A 572 -24.97 -38.52 1.42
N HIS A 573 -23.67 -38.34 1.16
CA HIS A 573 -22.58 -39.12 1.73
C HIS A 573 -21.52 -38.22 2.36
N ILE A 574 -20.69 -38.79 3.21
CA ILE A 574 -19.59 -38.11 3.88
C ILE A 574 -18.37 -39.03 3.94
N GLN A 575 -17.18 -38.47 3.75
CA GLN A 575 -15.92 -39.21 3.91
C GLN A 575 -15.35 -39.01 5.32
N VAL A 576 -15.18 -40.12 6.05
CA VAL A 576 -14.59 -40.12 7.40
C VAL A 576 -13.32 -40.97 7.36
N GLY A 577 -12.16 -40.32 7.26
CA GLY A 577 -10.89 -41.02 7.04
C GLY A 577 -10.88 -41.73 5.69
N GLU A 578 -10.79 -43.06 5.72
CA GLU A 578 -10.80 -43.92 4.52
C GLU A 578 -12.21 -44.31 4.06
N GLU A 579 -13.21 -44.21 4.94
CA GLU A 579 -14.55 -44.71 4.67
C GLU A 579 -15.45 -43.62 4.08
N ILE A 580 -16.19 -43.96 3.03
CA ILE A 580 -17.31 -43.16 2.53
C ILE A 580 -18.59 -43.85 2.97
N ARG A 581 -19.42 -43.15 3.75
CA ARG A 581 -20.68 -43.68 4.26
C ARG A 581 -21.83 -42.67 4.08
N PRO A 582 -23.09 -43.13 4.16
CA PRO A 582 -24.25 -42.22 4.17
C PRO A 582 -24.11 -41.15 5.26
N MET A 583 -24.45 -39.92 4.90
CA MET A 583 -24.37 -38.76 5.78
C MET A 583 -25.58 -38.75 6.71
N THR A 584 -25.33 -38.85 8.01
CA THR A 584 -26.39 -38.80 9.03
C THR A 584 -26.75 -37.35 9.38
N GLU A 585 -27.88 -37.16 10.04
CA GLU A 585 -28.28 -35.84 10.55
C GLU A 585 -27.30 -35.29 11.60
N ALA A 586 -26.65 -36.17 12.37
CA ALA A 586 -25.60 -35.77 13.30
C ALA A 586 -24.36 -35.24 12.57
N ASP A 587 -23.97 -35.87 11.45
CA ASP A 587 -22.86 -35.40 10.61
C ASP A 587 -23.17 -34.02 9.98
N ARG A 588 -24.42 -33.83 9.54
CA ARG A 588 -24.90 -32.54 8.99
C ARG A 588 -24.77 -31.43 10.02
N LYS A 589 -25.27 -31.65 11.24
CA LYS A 589 -25.14 -30.71 12.35
C LYS A 589 -23.68 -30.44 12.73
N ALA A 590 -22.82 -31.47 12.70
CA ALA A 590 -21.40 -31.30 12.96
C ALA A 590 -20.71 -30.41 11.91
N ALA A 591 -21.03 -30.61 10.63
CA ALA A 591 -20.51 -29.78 9.53
C ALA A 591 -21.02 -28.32 9.62
N GLU A 592 -22.29 -28.12 9.95
CA GLU A 592 -22.86 -26.78 10.19
C GLU A 592 -22.22 -26.08 11.39
N ALA A 593 -22.01 -26.79 12.49
CA ALA A 593 -21.32 -26.26 13.66
C ALA A 593 -19.86 -25.90 13.34
N ALA A 594 -19.16 -26.72 12.55
CA ALA A 594 -17.82 -26.42 12.08
C ALA A 594 -17.77 -25.18 11.18
N TYR A 595 -18.71 -25.07 10.24
CA TYR A 595 -18.89 -23.87 9.42
C TYR A 595 -19.06 -22.62 10.30
N MET A 596 -19.98 -22.65 11.26
CA MET A 596 -20.25 -21.51 12.14
C MET A 596 -19.05 -21.17 13.03
N LYS A 597 -18.32 -22.18 13.52
CA LYS A 597 -17.08 -22.00 14.29
C LYS A 597 -16.00 -21.28 13.47
N LEU A 598 -15.74 -21.76 12.25
CA LEU A 598 -14.73 -21.15 11.36
C LEU A 598 -15.13 -19.73 10.95
N ALA A 599 -16.40 -19.52 10.59
CA ALA A 599 -16.93 -18.20 10.25
C ALA A 599 -16.84 -17.22 11.44
N GLY A 600 -17.14 -17.69 12.66
CA GLY A 600 -17.01 -16.90 13.90
C GLY A 600 -15.58 -16.46 14.23
N GLN A 601 -14.57 -17.17 13.69
CA GLN A 601 -13.15 -16.78 13.78
C GLN A 601 -12.75 -15.76 12.70
N GLY A 602 -13.69 -15.29 11.88
CA GLY A 602 -13.43 -14.38 10.76
C GLY A 602 -12.83 -15.06 9.53
N LEU A 603 -12.87 -16.40 9.46
CA LEU A 603 -12.41 -17.16 8.30
C LEU A 603 -13.52 -17.20 7.24
N ARG A 604 -13.15 -16.92 5.98
CA ARG A 604 -14.00 -17.19 4.83
C ARG A 604 -14.03 -18.71 4.59
N THR A 605 -15.22 -19.30 4.59
CA THR A 605 -15.39 -20.76 4.47
C THR A 605 -15.74 -21.20 3.06
N LEU A 606 -15.27 -22.39 2.68
CA LEU A 606 -15.71 -23.12 1.48
C LEU A 606 -15.86 -24.59 1.83
N ALA A 607 -16.99 -25.20 1.46
CA ALA A 607 -17.14 -26.64 1.49
C ALA A 607 -16.58 -27.24 0.19
N LEU A 608 -15.95 -28.40 0.31
CA LEU A 608 -15.49 -29.21 -0.81
C LEU A 608 -16.16 -30.57 -0.76
N ALA A 609 -16.62 -31.01 -1.93
CA ALA A 609 -17.32 -32.26 -2.11
C ALA A 609 -16.96 -32.87 -3.45
N GLN A 610 -17.13 -34.18 -3.58
CA GLN A 610 -16.93 -34.88 -4.84
C GLN A 610 -18.02 -35.90 -5.09
N ARG A 611 -18.18 -36.33 -6.34
CA ARG A 611 -19.07 -37.42 -6.71
C ARG A 611 -18.50 -38.21 -7.87
N ARG A 612 -18.48 -39.55 -7.72
CA ARG A 612 -18.25 -40.45 -8.85
C ARG A 612 -19.56 -40.55 -9.65
N LEU A 613 -19.50 -40.21 -10.93
CA LEU A 613 -20.68 -40.19 -11.80
C LEU A 613 -20.90 -41.59 -12.41
N PRO A 614 -22.12 -42.14 -12.32
CA PRO A 614 -22.48 -43.35 -13.06
C PRO A 614 -22.31 -43.16 -14.57
N GLU A 615 -22.06 -44.25 -15.29
CA GLU A 615 -22.00 -44.23 -16.76
C GLU A 615 -23.33 -43.74 -17.35
N GLY A 616 -23.24 -42.87 -18.36
CA GLY A 616 -24.42 -42.36 -19.08
C GLY A 616 -25.23 -41.28 -18.35
N VAL A 617 -24.79 -40.80 -17.18
CA VAL A 617 -25.47 -39.69 -16.49
C VAL A 617 -25.40 -38.41 -17.33
N PRO A 618 -26.52 -37.68 -17.49
CA PRO A 618 -26.52 -36.36 -18.13
C PRO A 618 -25.52 -35.41 -17.46
N LEU A 619 -24.73 -34.71 -18.27
CA LEU A 619 -23.72 -33.77 -17.78
C LEU A 619 -24.30 -32.36 -17.64
N ASP A 620 -25.39 -32.23 -16.90
CA ASP A 620 -26.02 -30.97 -16.52
C ASP A 620 -25.95 -30.73 -15.00
N GLU A 621 -26.24 -29.49 -14.58
CA GLU A 621 -26.10 -29.07 -13.18
C GLU A 621 -26.99 -29.90 -12.23
N GLU A 622 -28.21 -30.26 -12.64
CA GLU A 622 -29.17 -30.98 -11.80
C GLU A 622 -28.82 -32.45 -11.68
N ALA A 623 -28.30 -33.07 -12.72
CA ALA A 623 -27.91 -34.48 -12.67
C ALA A 623 -26.60 -34.68 -11.88
N VAL A 624 -25.65 -33.74 -11.97
CA VAL A 624 -24.29 -33.87 -11.42
C VAL A 624 -24.17 -33.42 -9.96
N GLU A 625 -24.81 -32.31 -9.58
CA GLU A 625 -24.51 -31.60 -8.32
C GLU A 625 -25.43 -31.97 -7.15
N TRP A 626 -25.95 -33.20 -7.16
CA TRP A 626 -26.65 -33.85 -6.06
C TRP A 626 -25.94 -35.14 -5.68
N ASP A 627 -26.34 -35.77 -4.58
CA ASP A 627 -25.71 -36.99 -4.07
C ASP A 627 -24.19 -36.90 -3.88
N LEU A 628 -23.75 -35.72 -3.44
CA LEU A 628 -22.34 -35.43 -3.24
C LEU A 628 -21.80 -36.15 -1.99
N VAL A 629 -20.51 -36.48 -2.02
CA VAL A 629 -19.73 -36.89 -0.85
C VAL A 629 -19.06 -35.66 -0.26
N LEU A 630 -19.49 -35.24 0.94
CA LEU A 630 -18.82 -34.17 1.67
C LEU A 630 -17.42 -34.61 2.11
N LEU A 631 -16.41 -33.83 1.71
CA LEU A 631 -15.02 -34.07 2.11
C LEU A 631 -14.64 -33.25 3.34
N GLY A 632 -15.05 -31.98 3.37
CA GLY A 632 -14.75 -31.08 4.48
C GLY A 632 -14.97 -29.62 4.15
N ILE A 633 -14.56 -28.76 5.08
CA ILE A 633 -14.75 -27.30 5.00
C ILE A 633 -13.41 -26.64 5.27
N VAL A 634 -12.95 -25.77 4.37
CA VAL A 634 -11.74 -24.97 4.57
C VAL A 634 -12.09 -23.60 5.13
N GLY A 635 -11.22 -23.07 5.99
CA GLY A 635 -11.23 -21.70 6.49
C GLY A 635 -10.05 -20.90 5.91
N ILE A 636 -10.38 -19.82 5.21
CA ILE A 636 -9.44 -18.99 4.44
C ILE A 636 -9.46 -17.57 4.98
N ILE A 637 -8.30 -16.97 5.19
CA ILE A 637 -8.19 -15.58 5.64
C ILE A 637 -7.04 -14.88 4.94
N ASP A 638 -7.08 -13.56 4.87
CA ASP A 638 -5.90 -12.74 4.58
C ASP A 638 -5.13 -12.53 5.90
N PRO A 639 -4.01 -13.24 6.12
CA PRO A 639 -3.35 -13.25 7.41
C PRO A 639 -2.64 -11.91 7.68
N PRO A 640 -2.50 -11.51 8.96
CA PRO A 640 -1.65 -10.39 9.32
C PRO A 640 -0.20 -10.66 8.90
N ARG A 641 0.55 -9.60 8.60
CA ARG A 641 1.99 -9.73 8.34
C ARG A 641 2.70 -10.23 9.62
N PRO A 642 3.71 -11.11 9.54
CA PRO A 642 4.42 -11.65 10.71
C PRO A 642 4.95 -10.57 11.66
N GLU A 643 5.39 -9.44 11.12
CA GLU A 643 5.92 -8.31 11.87
C GLU A 643 4.86 -7.46 12.58
N VAL A 644 3.59 -7.53 12.15
CA VAL A 644 2.52 -6.63 12.62
C VAL A 644 2.20 -6.83 14.10
N PRO A 645 1.99 -8.04 14.63
CA PRO A 645 1.75 -8.23 16.07
C PRO A 645 2.89 -7.68 16.96
N GLY A 646 4.14 -7.79 16.51
CA GLY A 646 5.29 -7.23 17.20
C GLY A 646 5.38 -5.70 17.06
N ALA A 647 5.01 -5.15 15.91
CA ALA A 647 4.97 -3.70 15.68
C ALA A 647 3.87 -3.03 16.51
N VAL A 648 2.66 -3.59 16.52
CA VAL A 648 1.52 -3.08 17.31
C VAL A 648 1.86 -3.09 18.80
N ARG A 649 2.46 -4.17 19.33
CA ARG A 649 2.92 -4.23 20.73
C ARG A 649 3.99 -3.21 21.13
N ARG A 650 4.73 -2.66 20.16
CA ARG A 650 5.72 -1.60 20.41
C ARG A 650 5.14 -0.20 20.24
N ALA A 651 4.05 -0.08 19.49
CA ALA A 651 3.35 1.18 19.27
C ALA A 651 2.33 1.47 20.38
N TYR A 652 1.84 0.41 21.04
CA TYR A 652 1.10 0.45 22.30
C TYR A 652 2.08 0.53 23.47
#